data_AF-A0A0E0E519-F1
#
_entry.id   AF-A0A0E0E519-F1
#
_cell.length_a   1.000
_cell.length_b   1.000
_cell.length_c   1.000
_cell.angle_alpha   90.00
_cell.angle_beta   90.00
_cell.angle_gamma   90.00
#
_symmetry.space_group_name_H-M   'P 1'
#
loop_
_entity.id
_entity.type
_entity.pdbx_description
1 polymer ?
#
loop_
_entity_poly.entity_id
_entity_poly.type
_entity_poly.pdbx_seq_one_letter_code
_entity_poly.pdbx_strand_id
1 'polypeptide(L)'
;MSDAGAGGDDDEVIHDAPNFIRVYKSGRVERFLRIDFAPPSTDAATGVSSRDVVVVPGDGVSARIYLPATPASGYGRRLPVLVFFHGGGFCLGSAFDAATHGHANRLAARAGVIVVSVEYRLAPERPVPALYDDAWAALQWVASHAAGEGKEPWLTAHADFGRVHVGGESAGANIAHHAAMRAGAEELGHGVKVNSLVLIHPYFLGGDGDGYSESDEMGMALLRELIRLWPVVCPGTSGCDDPWINPMADGAPSLAMLGCCRALIYIGGKDAMRGRGRLYCEKLRECGWRGEVEIWEADGQGHGFHLLWPTCTQAEAQLRVIADARKIDVELLHGRLIVHKLSNRHPQKYYCIVHPPTYGNLITVLSIDGGGIRGIIPAVVLTFLESELQKLDGEEARIADYFDVIAGTSTGGLVTAMLAAPNKKRRPLFAAKDIKAFYMNHAPKIFPQLRGPLGRMMRIFRSMSGPSYDGKHLHEVVREKLGSTRLHQTLTNVVIPTFDIKRLQPTIFSSYEVKKKKNNNTMDALLSDICISTSAAPTYLPAHFFRTEDCHGNIKEFNLIDGGVAANNPALVAIGEVSKQIFKKNPDFFPIKPMDYGRFLVISLGTGSPKIEAKYNAQKAKSWGVLDWLLVGGSTPLVDIFTQASADMVDIHIAAVFKVLHSEQNYLRIQDDTLEGTLASVDVATRDNLEKLANVGEMLLNKPVSRANLETGQMVPACDDSEITNGEALKRSAMQRDNRNKDVARCCMEQVPVACTCCVSYTVDPAQLYRAVGPSHT
;
A
#
# COMPACT_ATOMS: atom_id res chain seq x y z
N MET A 1 -22.59 -22.77 -58.53
CA MET A 1 -23.82 -22.94 -57.73
C MET A 1 -23.46 -23.73 -56.48
N SER A 2 -23.38 -23.04 -55.33
CA SER A 2 -23.71 -23.55 -54.00
C SER A 2 -23.42 -22.43 -52.98
N ASP A 3 -24.50 -21.75 -52.61
CA ASP A 3 -24.71 -20.87 -51.44
C ASP A 3 -23.75 -19.70 -51.17
N ALA A 4 -23.94 -18.66 -51.96
CA ALA A 4 -24.11 -17.33 -51.39
C ALA A 4 -25.56 -17.24 -50.86
N GLY A 5 -25.74 -17.47 -49.57
CA GLY A 5 -27.06 -17.47 -48.92
C GLY A 5 -27.01 -16.81 -47.54
N ALA A 6 -27.72 -15.67 -47.43
CA ALA A 6 -28.27 -15.09 -46.21
C ALA A 6 -27.30 -14.49 -45.16
N GLY A 7 -26.52 -13.46 -45.54
CA GLY A 7 -26.14 -12.41 -44.60
C GLY A 7 -27.29 -11.40 -44.49
N GLY A 8 -28.41 -11.84 -43.90
CA GLY A 8 -29.61 -11.03 -43.73
C GLY A 8 -29.39 -9.88 -42.74
N ASP A 9 -30.36 -8.99 -42.68
CA ASP A 9 -30.57 -7.84 -41.78
C ASP A 9 -30.22 -8.07 -40.27
N ASP A 10 -29.88 -9.30 -39.87
CA ASP A 10 -29.66 -9.78 -38.51
C ASP A 10 -28.33 -9.33 -37.88
N ASP A 11 -27.32 -9.00 -38.68
CA ASP A 11 -26.01 -8.49 -38.22
C ASP A 11 -25.90 -6.95 -38.29
N GLU A 12 -26.99 -6.25 -38.65
CA GLU A 12 -27.03 -4.79 -38.56
C GLU A 12 -26.94 -4.34 -37.09
N VAL A 13 -25.93 -3.55 -36.74
CA VAL A 13 -25.77 -2.99 -35.40
C VAL A 13 -26.68 -1.78 -35.24
N ILE A 14 -27.63 -1.85 -34.30
CA ILE A 14 -28.55 -0.74 -34.00
C ILE A 14 -28.06 0.13 -32.85
N HIS A 15 -27.25 -0.43 -31.95
CA HIS A 15 -26.56 0.33 -30.90
C HIS A 15 -25.15 -0.22 -30.67
N ASP A 16 -24.19 0.69 -30.63
CA ASP A 16 -22.79 0.38 -30.31
C ASP A 16 -22.32 1.34 -29.22
N ALA A 17 -22.05 0.79 -28.03
CA ALA A 17 -21.40 1.48 -26.92
C ALA A 17 -20.09 0.74 -26.64
N PRO A 18 -18.98 1.13 -27.31
CA PRO A 18 -17.69 0.49 -27.15
C PRO A 18 -17.32 0.37 -25.67
N ASN A 19 -16.81 -0.80 -25.27
CA ASN A 19 -16.50 -1.21 -23.89
C ASN A 19 -17.69 -1.69 -23.03
N PHE A 20 -18.94 -1.44 -23.44
CA PHE A 20 -20.13 -1.95 -22.73
C PHE A 20 -20.78 -3.10 -23.50
N ILE A 21 -21.57 -2.73 -24.50
CA ILE A 21 -22.43 -3.65 -25.24
C ILE A 21 -22.55 -3.24 -26.70
N ARG A 22 -22.91 -4.22 -27.53
CA ARG A 22 -23.36 -4.02 -28.90
C ARG A 22 -24.67 -4.77 -29.09
N VAL A 23 -25.66 -4.07 -29.64
CA VAL A 23 -27.00 -4.60 -29.89
C VAL A 23 -27.25 -4.64 -31.38
N TYR A 24 -27.65 -5.81 -31.85
CA TYR A 24 -27.97 -6.07 -33.25
C TYR A 24 -29.47 -6.00 -33.48
N LYS A 25 -29.89 -5.69 -34.70
CA LYS A 25 -31.29 -5.63 -35.13
C LYS A 25 -32.05 -6.95 -34.89
N SER A 26 -31.34 -8.08 -34.93
CA SER A 26 -31.86 -9.42 -34.58
C SER A 26 -32.23 -9.60 -33.10
N GLY A 27 -31.89 -8.65 -32.23
CA GLY A 27 -32.02 -8.77 -30.77
C GLY A 27 -30.83 -9.47 -30.11
N ARG A 28 -29.81 -9.87 -30.87
CA ARG A 28 -28.54 -10.37 -30.33
C ARG A 28 -27.83 -9.25 -29.55
N VAL A 29 -27.30 -9.58 -28.37
CA VAL A 29 -26.54 -8.66 -27.52
C VAL A 29 -25.15 -9.24 -27.28
N GLU A 30 -24.12 -8.49 -27.65
CA GLU A 30 -22.73 -8.77 -27.31
C GLU A 30 -22.31 -7.89 -26.14
N ARG A 31 -21.72 -8.49 -25.10
CA ARG A 31 -21.17 -7.79 -23.93
C ARG A 31 -19.66 -7.88 -23.98
N PHE A 32 -18.96 -6.74 -23.95
CA PHE A 32 -17.51 -6.69 -24.15
C PHE A 32 -16.70 -6.85 -22.86
N LEU A 33 -17.33 -6.62 -21.70
CA LEU A 33 -16.68 -6.80 -20.41
C LEU A 33 -16.75 -8.26 -19.96
N ARG A 34 -15.59 -8.89 -19.79
CA ARG A 34 -15.50 -10.24 -19.22
C ARG A 34 -15.77 -10.19 -17.71
N ILE A 35 -16.77 -10.94 -17.27
CA ILE A 35 -17.11 -11.09 -15.85
C ILE A 35 -16.46 -12.36 -15.31
N ASP A 36 -15.61 -12.21 -14.31
CA ASP A 36 -15.08 -13.34 -13.54
C ASP A 36 -16.01 -13.59 -12.35
N PHE A 37 -16.67 -14.74 -12.34
CA PHE A 37 -17.59 -15.13 -11.28
C PHE A 37 -16.85 -15.67 -10.05
N ALA A 38 -17.30 -15.28 -8.87
CA ALA A 38 -16.89 -15.87 -7.61
C ALA A 38 -17.97 -16.85 -7.11
N PRO A 39 -17.62 -18.07 -6.67
CA PRO A 39 -18.58 -18.96 -6.02
C PRO A 39 -18.93 -18.43 -4.61
N PRO A 40 -20.11 -18.78 -4.07
CA PRO A 40 -20.40 -18.54 -2.66
C PRO A 40 -19.44 -19.36 -1.79
N SER A 41 -18.88 -18.73 -0.76
CA SER A 41 -17.90 -19.35 0.13
C SER A 41 -17.89 -18.68 1.50
N THR A 42 -17.26 -19.35 2.48
CA THR A 42 -16.81 -18.70 3.71
C THR A 42 -15.41 -18.14 3.49
N ASP A 43 -15.29 -16.82 3.57
CA ASP A 43 -14.02 -16.13 3.41
C ASP A 43 -13.12 -16.35 4.63
N ALA A 44 -11.91 -16.84 4.40
CA ALA A 44 -11.00 -17.19 5.47
C ALA A 44 -10.39 -15.98 6.19
N ALA A 45 -10.37 -14.80 5.56
CA ALA A 45 -9.77 -13.59 6.13
C ALA A 45 -10.77 -12.82 7.00
N THR A 46 -12.03 -12.73 6.57
CA THR A 46 -13.09 -11.98 7.25
C THR A 46 -14.02 -12.86 8.09
N GLY A 47 -14.05 -14.17 7.82
CA GLY A 47 -15.01 -15.11 8.41
C GLY A 47 -16.44 -14.95 7.85
N VAL A 48 -16.65 -14.05 6.89
CA VAL A 48 -17.97 -13.84 6.27
C VAL A 48 -18.35 -15.06 5.44
N SER A 49 -19.54 -15.61 5.68
CA SER A 49 -20.11 -16.67 4.87
C SER A 49 -21.04 -16.09 3.82
N SER A 50 -20.96 -16.58 2.59
CA SER A 50 -21.84 -16.16 1.49
C SER A 50 -22.64 -17.32 0.91
N ARG A 51 -23.85 -17.02 0.42
CA ARG A 51 -24.75 -18.01 -0.18
C ARG A 51 -25.67 -17.37 -1.21
N ASP A 52 -25.93 -18.10 -2.29
CA ASP A 52 -26.86 -17.70 -3.35
C ASP A 52 -28.28 -18.18 -3.06
N VAL A 53 -29.26 -17.30 -3.27
CA VAL A 53 -30.68 -17.55 -3.02
C VAL A 53 -31.54 -17.03 -4.17
N VAL A 54 -32.69 -17.65 -4.36
CA VAL A 54 -33.72 -17.16 -5.30
C VAL A 54 -34.67 -16.25 -4.54
N VAL A 55 -34.85 -15.02 -5.04
CA VAL A 55 -35.73 -14.01 -4.43
C VAL A 55 -37.14 -14.16 -4.99
N VAL A 56 -37.27 -14.15 -6.32
CA VAL A 56 -38.55 -14.35 -7.02
C VAL A 56 -38.45 -15.61 -7.90
N PRO A 57 -39.05 -16.74 -7.48
CA PRO A 57 -39.03 -17.97 -8.27
C PRO A 57 -39.65 -17.75 -9.66
N GLY A 58 -38.96 -18.20 -10.72
CA GLY A 58 -39.47 -18.13 -12.11
C GLY A 58 -39.15 -16.85 -12.87
N ASP A 59 -38.94 -15.72 -12.18
CA ASP A 59 -38.69 -14.42 -12.82
C ASP A 59 -37.21 -14.07 -12.99
N GLY A 60 -36.30 -14.88 -12.45
CA GLY A 60 -34.85 -14.72 -12.61
C GLY A 60 -34.19 -13.77 -11.61
N VAL A 61 -34.93 -13.21 -10.65
CA VAL A 61 -34.37 -12.37 -9.58
C VAL A 61 -33.78 -13.25 -8.48
N SER A 62 -32.50 -13.08 -8.22
CA SER A 62 -31.75 -13.81 -7.20
C SER A 62 -30.90 -12.87 -6.36
N ALA A 63 -30.24 -13.38 -5.33
CA ALA A 63 -29.31 -12.59 -4.53
C ALA A 63 -28.20 -13.45 -3.95
N ARG A 64 -27.07 -12.82 -3.65
CA ARG A 64 -26.03 -13.38 -2.78
C ARG A 64 -26.11 -12.70 -1.42
N ILE A 65 -26.31 -13.50 -0.38
CA ILE A 65 -26.34 -13.04 1.01
C ILE A 65 -24.95 -13.22 1.62
N TYR A 66 -24.50 -12.23 2.38
CA TYR A 66 -23.25 -12.24 3.14
C TYR A 66 -23.59 -12.12 4.63
N LEU A 67 -23.20 -13.13 5.41
CA LEU A 67 -23.37 -13.18 6.85
C LEU A 67 -22.00 -13.02 7.54
N PRO A 68 -21.75 -11.92 8.27
CA PRO A 68 -20.48 -11.73 8.98
C PRO A 68 -20.32 -12.69 10.17
N ALA A 69 -19.07 -12.97 10.54
CA ALA A 69 -18.77 -13.79 11.70
C ALA A 69 -19.21 -13.08 13.00
N THR A 70 -20.12 -13.69 13.75
CA THR A 70 -20.60 -13.16 15.04
C THR A 70 -19.52 -13.33 16.13
N PRO A 71 -19.17 -12.30 16.90
CA PRO A 71 -18.28 -12.48 18.06
C PRO A 71 -18.91 -13.42 19.09
N ALA A 72 -18.12 -14.36 19.62
CA ALA A 72 -18.56 -15.38 20.60
C ALA A 72 -19.07 -14.82 21.94
N SER A 73 -19.10 -13.48 22.12
CA SER A 73 -19.47 -12.81 23.37
C SER A 73 -20.87 -12.17 23.37
N GLY A 74 -21.71 -12.39 22.36
CA GLY A 74 -23.03 -11.77 22.27
C GLY A 74 -24.15 -12.72 21.87
N TYR A 75 -24.59 -13.61 22.77
CA TYR A 75 -25.86 -14.31 22.59
C TYR A 75 -27.00 -13.28 22.46
N GLY A 76 -27.59 -13.14 21.27
CA GLY A 76 -28.86 -12.43 21.06
C GLY A 76 -28.84 -11.11 20.27
N ARG A 77 -27.71 -10.59 19.78
CA ARG A 77 -27.69 -9.33 18.99
C ARG A 77 -27.98 -9.61 17.50
N ARG A 78 -29.15 -9.17 17.01
CA ARG A 78 -29.50 -9.15 15.58
C ARG A 78 -28.72 -8.06 14.83
N LEU A 79 -28.46 -8.27 13.54
CA LEU A 79 -27.59 -7.46 12.68
C LEU A 79 -28.42 -6.60 11.70
N PRO A 80 -28.01 -5.37 11.39
CA PRO A 80 -28.62 -4.59 10.30
C PRO A 80 -28.55 -5.32 8.96
N VAL A 81 -29.48 -4.99 8.06
CA VAL A 81 -29.52 -5.54 6.69
C VAL A 81 -29.23 -4.42 5.70
N LEU A 82 -28.26 -4.63 4.81
CA LEU A 82 -28.01 -3.77 3.65
C LEU A 82 -28.43 -4.52 2.39
N VAL A 83 -29.48 -4.04 1.72
CA VAL A 83 -29.85 -4.51 0.37
C VAL A 83 -29.05 -3.71 -0.64
N PHE A 84 -28.19 -4.39 -1.40
CA PHE A 84 -27.16 -3.77 -2.24
C PHE A 84 -27.35 -4.12 -3.72
N PHE A 85 -27.25 -3.11 -4.59
CA PHE A 85 -27.37 -3.27 -6.04
C PHE A 85 -26.03 -2.96 -6.73
N HIS A 86 -25.56 -3.87 -7.58
CA HIS A 86 -24.31 -3.69 -8.32
C HIS A 86 -24.47 -2.68 -9.47
N GLY A 87 -23.37 -2.06 -9.91
CA GLY A 87 -23.35 -1.18 -11.08
C GLY A 87 -23.23 -1.93 -12.40
N GLY A 88 -22.47 -1.36 -13.34
CA GLY A 88 -22.32 -1.93 -14.70
C GLY A 88 -23.27 -1.31 -15.74
N GLY A 89 -23.68 -0.06 -15.55
CA GLY A 89 -24.48 0.68 -16.55
C GLY A 89 -25.82 0.03 -16.89
N PHE A 90 -26.44 -0.67 -15.93
CA PHE A 90 -27.72 -1.42 -16.08
C PHE A 90 -27.69 -2.61 -17.06
N CYS A 91 -26.58 -2.84 -17.76
CA CYS A 91 -26.47 -3.85 -18.83
C CYS A 91 -25.33 -4.85 -18.64
N LEU A 92 -24.45 -4.61 -17.66
CA LEU A 92 -23.31 -5.44 -17.28
C LEU A 92 -23.26 -5.65 -15.76
N GLY A 93 -22.33 -6.48 -15.31
CA GLY A 93 -22.09 -6.79 -13.91
C GLY A 93 -22.94 -7.96 -13.41
N SER A 94 -22.68 -8.38 -12.17
CA SER A 94 -23.46 -9.39 -11.48
C SER A 94 -23.18 -9.32 -9.97
N ALA A 95 -24.17 -9.56 -9.13
CA ALA A 95 -24.00 -9.85 -7.69
C ALA A 95 -23.04 -11.02 -7.43
N PHE A 96 -22.81 -11.87 -8.44
CA PHE A 96 -21.90 -13.01 -8.36
C PHE A 96 -20.51 -12.72 -8.93
N ASP A 97 -20.27 -11.54 -9.49
CA ASP A 97 -18.96 -11.16 -9.99
C ASP A 97 -17.93 -11.02 -8.84
N ALA A 98 -16.66 -11.24 -9.14
CA ALA A 98 -15.60 -11.26 -8.12
C ALA A 98 -15.34 -9.89 -7.45
N ALA A 99 -15.58 -8.78 -8.16
CA ALA A 99 -15.32 -7.43 -7.65
C ALA A 99 -16.42 -7.00 -6.67
N THR A 100 -17.67 -7.11 -7.09
CA THR A 100 -18.89 -6.97 -6.29
C THR A 100 -18.85 -7.93 -5.11
N HIS A 101 -18.45 -9.19 -5.32
CA HIS A 101 -18.30 -10.14 -4.22
C HIS A 101 -17.29 -9.68 -3.18
N GLY A 102 -16.10 -9.25 -3.62
CA GLY A 102 -15.07 -8.74 -2.72
C GLY A 102 -15.51 -7.50 -1.96
N HIS A 103 -16.27 -6.60 -2.61
CA HIS A 103 -16.79 -5.39 -1.98
C HIS A 103 -17.87 -5.71 -0.93
N ALA A 104 -18.89 -6.51 -1.30
CA ALA A 104 -19.97 -6.92 -0.39
C ALA A 104 -19.44 -7.71 0.81
N ASN A 105 -18.46 -8.60 0.62
CA ASN A 105 -17.81 -9.32 1.71
C ASN A 105 -17.13 -8.36 2.71
N ARG A 106 -16.38 -7.37 2.20
CA ARG A 106 -15.68 -6.39 3.04
C ARG A 106 -16.65 -5.46 3.76
N LEU A 107 -17.73 -5.05 3.11
CA LEU A 107 -18.81 -4.29 3.75
C LEU A 107 -19.45 -5.10 4.89
N ALA A 108 -19.83 -6.34 4.64
CA ALA A 108 -20.42 -7.23 5.66
C ALA A 108 -19.50 -7.37 6.87
N ALA A 109 -18.21 -7.67 6.62
CA ALA A 109 -17.20 -7.86 7.66
C ALA A 109 -16.97 -6.59 8.49
N ARG A 110 -16.82 -5.43 7.83
CA ARG A 110 -16.37 -4.20 8.46
C ARG A 110 -17.51 -3.49 9.19
N ALA A 111 -18.69 -3.47 8.59
CA ALA A 111 -19.86 -2.80 9.16
C ALA A 111 -20.65 -3.72 10.12
N GLY A 112 -20.38 -5.03 10.11
CA GLY A 112 -21.14 -5.99 10.91
C GLY A 112 -22.60 -6.08 10.46
N VAL A 113 -22.83 -6.08 9.15
CA VAL A 113 -24.16 -6.08 8.53
C VAL A 113 -24.37 -7.32 7.67
N ILE A 114 -25.61 -7.76 7.56
CA ILE A 114 -25.98 -8.75 6.54
C ILE A 114 -26.12 -7.99 5.22
N VAL A 115 -25.32 -8.35 4.21
CA VAL A 115 -25.46 -7.77 2.86
C VAL A 115 -26.28 -8.71 2.01
N VAL A 116 -27.38 -8.22 1.42
CA VAL A 116 -28.17 -8.92 0.40
C VAL A 116 -27.85 -8.26 -0.94
N SER A 117 -26.88 -8.82 -1.67
CA SER A 117 -26.45 -8.33 -2.98
C SER A 117 -27.37 -8.89 -4.06
N VAL A 118 -28.20 -8.04 -4.68
CA VAL A 118 -29.28 -8.47 -5.58
C VAL A 118 -28.77 -8.63 -7.02
N GLU A 119 -29.08 -9.77 -7.61
CA GLU A 119 -28.94 -10.06 -9.03
C GLU A 119 -30.25 -9.66 -9.74
N TYR A 120 -30.28 -8.43 -10.24
CA TYR A 120 -31.41 -7.88 -10.99
C TYR A 120 -31.24 -8.15 -12.49
N ARG A 121 -32.35 -8.10 -13.24
CA ARG A 121 -32.31 -8.37 -14.68
C ARG A 121 -31.74 -7.19 -15.46
N LEU A 122 -30.89 -7.49 -16.44
CA LEU A 122 -30.14 -6.50 -17.20
C LEU A 122 -30.90 -6.03 -18.45
N ALA A 123 -30.66 -4.78 -18.83
CA ALA A 123 -30.98 -4.26 -20.15
C ALA A 123 -29.95 -4.74 -21.19
N PRO A 124 -30.31 -4.77 -22.49
CA PRO A 124 -31.60 -4.41 -23.08
C PRO A 124 -32.66 -5.52 -23.06
N GLU A 125 -32.33 -6.75 -22.64
CA GLU A 125 -33.27 -7.88 -22.63
C GLU A 125 -34.48 -7.63 -21.70
N ARG A 126 -34.25 -6.83 -20.65
CA ARG A 126 -35.25 -6.35 -19.70
C ARG A 126 -35.02 -4.84 -19.46
N PRO A 127 -35.57 -3.96 -20.31
CA PRO A 127 -35.37 -2.51 -20.18
C PRO A 127 -36.10 -1.95 -18.95
N VAL A 128 -35.85 -0.67 -18.64
CA VAL A 128 -36.61 0.09 -17.63
C VAL A 128 -38.11 -0.03 -17.89
N PRO A 129 -38.95 -0.32 -16.87
CA PRO A 129 -38.65 -0.28 -15.43
C PRO A 129 -38.27 -1.63 -14.77
N ALA A 130 -38.02 -2.70 -15.53
CA ALA A 130 -37.90 -4.05 -14.97
C ALA A 130 -36.88 -4.19 -13.82
N LEU A 131 -35.71 -3.57 -13.94
CA LEU A 131 -34.67 -3.58 -12.90
C LEU A 131 -35.09 -2.83 -11.61
N TYR A 132 -35.96 -1.81 -11.71
CA TYR A 132 -36.50 -1.11 -10.55
C TYR A 132 -37.58 -1.95 -9.86
N ASP A 133 -38.38 -2.67 -10.63
CA ASP A 133 -39.34 -3.64 -10.09
C ASP A 133 -38.62 -4.82 -9.41
N ASP A 134 -37.51 -5.30 -9.97
CA ASP A 134 -36.66 -6.33 -9.35
C ASP A 134 -36.09 -5.87 -8.02
N ALA A 135 -35.61 -4.62 -7.95
CA ALA A 135 -35.13 -4.02 -6.73
C ALA A 135 -36.22 -3.89 -5.67
N TRP A 136 -37.43 -3.49 -6.07
CA TRP A 136 -38.57 -3.40 -5.17
C TRP A 136 -38.99 -4.79 -4.65
N ALA A 137 -39.07 -5.79 -5.54
CA ALA A 137 -39.38 -7.16 -5.17
C ALA A 137 -38.35 -7.74 -4.19
N ALA A 138 -37.05 -7.44 -4.38
CA ALA A 138 -36.01 -7.84 -3.45
C ALA A 138 -36.15 -7.19 -2.06
N LEU A 139 -36.54 -5.91 -1.99
CA LEU A 139 -36.82 -5.24 -0.73
C LEU A 139 -38.04 -5.82 -0.02
N GLN A 140 -39.13 -6.08 -0.75
CA GLN A 140 -40.33 -6.73 -0.19
C GLN A 140 -40.00 -8.15 0.29
N TRP A 141 -39.19 -8.90 -0.47
CA TRP A 141 -38.72 -10.22 -0.06
C TRP A 141 -37.93 -10.16 1.25
N VAL A 142 -37.00 -9.21 1.42
CA VAL A 142 -36.32 -9.00 2.71
C VAL A 142 -37.33 -8.65 3.81
N ALA A 143 -38.27 -7.75 3.56
CA ALA A 143 -39.28 -7.34 4.54
C ALA A 143 -40.21 -8.48 5.00
N SER A 144 -40.54 -9.43 4.12
CA SER A 144 -41.38 -10.59 4.44
C SER A 144 -40.80 -11.49 5.56
N HIS A 145 -39.48 -11.48 5.76
CA HIS A 145 -38.82 -12.24 6.82
C HIS A 145 -39.09 -11.65 8.21
N ALA A 146 -39.47 -10.35 8.31
CA ALA A 146 -39.83 -9.71 9.57
C ALA A 146 -41.11 -10.31 10.20
N ALA A 147 -42.04 -10.77 9.35
CA ALA A 147 -43.28 -11.43 9.78
C ALA A 147 -43.18 -12.96 9.82
N GLY A 148 -42.01 -13.54 9.54
CA GLY A 148 -41.83 -14.99 9.49
C GLY A 148 -42.39 -15.68 8.24
N GLU A 149 -42.80 -14.90 7.22
CA GLU A 149 -43.27 -15.43 5.93
C GLU A 149 -42.11 -15.81 5.02
N GLY A 150 -40.98 -15.11 5.14
CA GLY A 150 -39.74 -15.41 4.46
C GLY A 150 -39.04 -16.67 4.99
N LYS A 151 -38.48 -17.47 4.08
CA LYS A 151 -37.91 -18.81 4.38
C LYS A 151 -36.39 -18.85 4.46
N GLU A 152 -35.68 -17.74 4.26
CA GLU A 152 -34.21 -17.75 4.29
C GLU A 152 -33.67 -17.73 5.72
N PRO A 153 -33.02 -18.82 6.20
CA PRO A 153 -32.66 -18.95 7.61
C PRO A 153 -31.71 -17.87 8.12
N TRP A 154 -30.80 -17.36 7.28
CA TRP A 154 -29.85 -16.33 7.72
C TRP A 154 -30.54 -15.02 8.06
N LEU A 155 -31.55 -14.61 7.28
CA LEU A 155 -32.33 -13.41 7.58
C LEU A 155 -33.21 -13.64 8.81
N THR A 156 -33.94 -14.75 8.88
CA THR A 156 -34.85 -15.02 10.00
C THR A 156 -34.11 -15.16 11.34
N ALA A 157 -32.91 -15.76 11.34
CA ALA A 157 -32.13 -15.99 12.56
C ALA A 157 -31.29 -14.79 13.00
N HIS A 158 -30.77 -13.98 12.06
CA HIS A 158 -29.75 -12.98 12.36
C HIS A 158 -30.15 -11.54 12.06
N ALA A 159 -31.15 -11.28 11.20
CA ALA A 159 -31.47 -9.91 10.79
C ALA A 159 -32.30 -9.13 11.81
N ASP A 160 -31.97 -7.85 11.93
CA ASP A 160 -32.74 -6.81 12.58
C ASP A 160 -33.49 -5.98 11.52
N PHE A 161 -34.77 -6.29 11.34
CA PHE A 161 -35.61 -5.62 10.35
C PHE A 161 -36.04 -4.19 10.77
N GLY A 162 -35.68 -3.74 11.97
CA GLY A 162 -35.75 -2.32 12.35
C GLY A 162 -34.59 -1.48 11.81
N ARG A 163 -33.58 -2.13 11.22
CA ARG A 163 -32.37 -1.51 10.66
C ARG A 163 -32.11 -2.05 9.25
N VAL A 164 -32.98 -1.66 8.32
CA VAL A 164 -32.85 -1.99 6.89
C VAL A 164 -32.31 -0.79 6.13
N HIS A 165 -31.23 -1.00 5.40
CA HIS A 165 -30.55 -0.01 4.60
C HIS A 165 -30.58 -0.44 3.13
N VAL A 166 -30.57 0.53 2.23
CA VAL A 166 -30.54 0.30 0.79
C VAL A 166 -29.33 1.02 0.22
N GLY A 167 -28.61 0.38 -0.68
CA GLY A 167 -27.48 1.03 -1.32
C GLY A 167 -27.07 0.39 -2.63
N GLY A 168 -26.11 1.03 -3.29
CA GLY A 168 -25.56 0.50 -4.52
C GLY A 168 -24.44 1.34 -5.06
N GLU A 169 -23.93 0.90 -6.20
CA GLU A 169 -22.78 1.48 -6.89
C GLU A 169 -23.15 1.85 -8.33
N SER A 170 -22.78 3.06 -8.79
CA SER A 170 -23.02 3.50 -10.16
C SER A 170 -24.49 3.37 -10.58
N ALA A 171 -24.81 2.53 -11.58
CA ALA A 171 -26.17 2.18 -11.96
C ALA A 171 -26.98 1.61 -10.77
N GLY A 172 -26.37 0.76 -9.93
CA GLY A 172 -26.99 0.23 -8.73
C GLY A 172 -27.30 1.31 -7.67
N ALA A 173 -26.53 2.40 -7.61
CA ALA A 173 -26.87 3.55 -6.76
C ALA A 173 -28.12 4.28 -7.29
N ASN A 174 -28.28 4.37 -8.61
CA ASN A 174 -29.52 4.89 -9.21
C ASN A 174 -30.73 3.99 -8.86
N ILE A 175 -30.56 2.66 -8.96
CA ILE A 175 -31.58 1.68 -8.53
C ILE A 175 -31.94 1.85 -7.05
N ALA A 176 -30.93 1.98 -6.18
CA ALA A 176 -31.10 2.20 -4.75
C ALA A 176 -31.89 3.48 -4.45
N HIS A 177 -31.63 4.56 -5.20
CA HIS A 177 -32.38 5.81 -5.09
C HIS A 177 -33.87 5.60 -5.40
N HIS A 178 -34.20 4.98 -6.53
CA HIS A 178 -35.60 4.74 -6.92
C HIS A 178 -36.31 3.78 -5.95
N ALA A 179 -35.61 2.78 -5.44
CA ALA A 179 -36.14 1.87 -4.43
C ALA A 179 -36.47 2.61 -3.12
N ALA A 180 -35.62 3.54 -2.69
CA ALA A 180 -35.87 4.38 -1.51
C ALA A 180 -36.95 5.46 -1.74
N MET A 181 -37.06 6.01 -2.96
CA MET A 181 -38.15 6.90 -3.34
C MET A 181 -39.50 6.17 -3.30
N ARG A 182 -39.54 4.95 -3.85
CA ARG A 182 -40.73 4.10 -3.80
C ARG A 182 -41.09 3.72 -2.37
N ALA A 183 -40.13 3.43 -1.51
CA ALA A 183 -40.37 3.19 -0.07
C ALA A 183 -40.97 4.39 0.69
N GLY A 184 -40.88 5.60 0.15
CA GLY A 184 -41.53 6.79 0.71
C GLY A 184 -42.96 7.01 0.21
N ALA A 185 -43.32 6.37 -0.91
CA ALA A 185 -44.66 6.43 -1.51
C ALA A 185 -45.52 5.19 -1.20
N GLU A 186 -44.87 4.02 -1.07
CA GLU A 186 -45.49 2.71 -0.85
C GLU A 186 -44.91 2.06 0.41
N GLU A 187 -45.76 1.41 1.21
CA GLU A 187 -45.28 0.62 2.34
C GLU A 187 -44.60 -0.66 1.87
N LEU A 188 -43.40 -0.94 2.39
CA LEU A 188 -42.66 -2.19 2.13
C LEU A 188 -43.37 -3.43 2.69
N GLY A 189 -44.23 -3.25 3.69
CA GLY A 189 -44.93 -4.31 4.41
C GLY A 189 -44.30 -4.64 5.78
N HIS A 190 -45.10 -5.28 6.63
CA HIS A 190 -44.69 -5.84 7.93
C HIS A 190 -44.00 -4.87 8.90
N GLY A 191 -44.25 -3.56 8.78
CA GLY A 191 -43.68 -2.51 9.63
C GLY A 191 -42.20 -2.20 9.35
N VAL A 192 -41.61 -2.77 8.30
CA VAL A 192 -40.22 -2.51 7.90
C VAL A 192 -40.11 -1.17 7.18
N LYS A 193 -39.05 -0.42 7.49
CA LYS A 193 -38.75 0.88 6.87
C LYS A 193 -37.30 0.91 6.40
N VAL A 194 -37.01 1.75 5.41
CA VAL A 194 -35.62 2.04 5.01
C VAL A 194 -35.06 3.09 5.95
N ASN A 195 -34.00 2.76 6.68
CA ASN A 195 -33.32 3.67 7.60
C ASN A 195 -32.36 4.60 6.83
N SER A 196 -31.50 4.02 5.99
CA SER A 196 -30.46 4.79 5.28
C SER A 196 -30.37 4.40 3.80
N LEU A 197 -30.04 5.39 2.98
CA LEU A 197 -29.67 5.24 1.57
C LEU A 197 -28.16 5.45 1.40
N VAL A 198 -27.47 4.50 0.77
CA VAL A 198 -26.02 4.57 0.50
C VAL A 198 -25.77 4.59 -1.01
N LEU A 199 -25.32 5.73 -1.52
CA LEU A 199 -25.07 5.95 -2.95
C LEU A 199 -23.57 6.06 -3.20
N ILE A 200 -23.00 5.06 -3.88
CA ILE A 200 -21.58 5.07 -4.26
C ILE A 200 -21.47 5.40 -5.74
N HIS A 201 -20.84 6.54 -6.06
CA HIS A 201 -20.70 7.09 -7.40
C HIS A 201 -22.03 7.08 -8.19
N PRO A 202 -23.11 7.73 -7.69
CA PRO A 202 -24.42 7.59 -8.31
C PRO A 202 -24.43 7.97 -9.79
N TYR A 203 -24.92 7.06 -10.61
CA TYR A 203 -25.09 7.29 -12.04
C TYR A 203 -26.35 8.15 -12.26
N PHE A 204 -26.16 9.46 -12.15
CA PHE A 204 -27.16 10.46 -12.50
C PHE A 204 -26.68 11.30 -13.69
N LEU A 205 -27.54 11.47 -14.69
CA LEU A 205 -27.29 12.33 -15.85
C LEU A 205 -28.08 13.63 -15.73
N GLY A 206 -27.80 14.58 -16.62
CA GLY A 206 -28.56 15.82 -16.83
C GLY A 206 -28.29 16.40 -18.21
N GLY A 207 -29.12 17.34 -18.66
CA GLY A 207 -28.96 18.04 -19.93
C GLY A 207 -27.62 18.76 -20.10
N ASP A 208 -27.35 19.25 -21.32
CA ASP A 208 -26.06 19.82 -21.72
C ASP A 208 -25.54 20.88 -20.74
N GLY A 209 -24.39 20.58 -20.11
CA GLY A 209 -23.67 21.48 -19.22
C GLY A 209 -24.12 21.50 -17.76
N ASP A 210 -25.18 20.77 -17.39
CA ASP A 210 -25.73 20.84 -16.03
C ASP A 210 -25.05 19.86 -15.06
N GLY A 211 -24.15 20.39 -14.22
CA GLY A 211 -23.63 19.66 -13.06
C GLY A 211 -22.62 18.56 -13.37
N TYR A 212 -22.05 18.47 -14.58
CA TYR A 212 -20.88 17.62 -14.81
C TYR A 212 -19.60 18.29 -14.29
N SER A 213 -18.64 17.51 -13.80
CA SER A 213 -17.34 18.02 -13.33
C SER A 213 -16.26 17.84 -14.40
N GLU A 214 -15.29 18.76 -14.43
CA GLU A 214 -14.04 18.52 -15.15
C GLU A 214 -13.40 17.21 -14.67
N SER A 215 -13.01 16.38 -15.63
CA SER A 215 -12.39 15.07 -15.41
C SER A 215 -11.28 14.87 -16.46
N ASP A 216 -10.48 13.82 -16.29
CA ASP A 216 -9.51 13.43 -17.30
C ASP A 216 -10.19 12.79 -18.52
N GLU A 217 -9.43 12.57 -19.60
CA GLU A 217 -9.99 12.03 -20.86
C GLU A 217 -10.67 10.68 -20.66
N MET A 218 -10.18 9.86 -19.73
CA MET A 218 -10.78 8.57 -19.41
C MET A 218 -12.16 8.73 -18.76
N GLY A 219 -12.28 9.63 -17.77
CA GLY A 219 -13.56 9.92 -17.11
C GLY A 219 -14.57 10.55 -18.07
N MET A 220 -14.13 11.44 -18.96
CA MET A 220 -15.00 12.02 -19.98
C MET A 220 -15.41 11.01 -21.06
N ALA A 221 -14.53 10.08 -21.45
CA ALA A 221 -14.86 9.00 -22.35
C ALA A 221 -15.92 8.07 -21.74
N LEU A 222 -15.77 7.70 -20.47
CA LEU A 222 -16.77 6.92 -19.75
C LEU A 222 -18.13 7.63 -19.71
N LEU A 223 -18.16 8.93 -19.40
CA LEU A 223 -19.41 9.70 -19.39
C LEU A 223 -20.11 9.69 -20.76
N ARG A 224 -19.36 9.85 -21.87
CA ARG A 224 -19.93 9.81 -23.22
C ARG A 224 -20.54 8.46 -23.55
N GLU A 225 -19.90 7.36 -23.15
CA GLU A 225 -20.44 6.01 -23.34
C GLU A 225 -21.70 5.78 -22.50
N LEU A 226 -21.70 6.22 -21.24
CA LEU A 226 -22.87 6.14 -20.37
C LEU A 226 -24.05 6.96 -20.93
N ILE A 227 -23.82 8.16 -21.47
CA ILE A 227 -24.88 8.95 -22.13
C ILE A 227 -25.45 8.18 -23.34
N ARG A 228 -24.60 7.53 -24.15
CA ARG A 228 -25.03 6.73 -25.32
C ARG A 228 -25.77 5.46 -24.92
N LEU A 229 -25.48 4.93 -23.74
CA LEU A 229 -26.07 3.69 -23.23
C LEU A 229 -27.51 3.89 -22.75
N TRP A 230 -27.85 5.08 -22.23
CA TRP A 230 -29.15 5.31 -21.60
C TRP A 230 -30.37 5.03 -22.51
N PRO A 231 -30.41 5.45 -23.79
CA PRO A 231 -31.51 5.09 -24.69
C PRO A 231 -31.68 3.59 -24.95
N VAL A 232 -30.62 2.80 -24.77
CA VAL A 232 -30.65 1.33 -24.87
C VAL A 232 -31.28 0.71 -23.62
N VAL A 233 -31.03 1.31 -22.46
CA VAL A 233 -31.55 0.89 -21.16
C VAL A 233 -33.02 1.29 -20.98
N CYS A 234 -33.39 2.49 -21.44
CA CYS A 234 -34.72 3.07 -21.37
C CYS A 234 -35.21 3.46 -22.78
N PRO A 235 -35.79 2.53 -23.55
CA PRO A 235 -36.34 2.84 -24.86
C PRO A 235 -37.45 3.90 -24.77
N GLY A 236 -37.40 4.92 -25.63
CA GLY A 236 -38.36 6.04 -25.61
C GLY A 236 -38.03 7.14 -24.59
N THR A 237 -36.85 7.09 -23.98
CA THR A 237 -36.36 8.12 -23.05
C THR A 237 -36.32 9.54 -23.65
N SER A 238 -36.47 10.55 -22.79
CA SER A 238 -36.15 11.96 -23.10
C SER A 238 -34.64 12.28 -23.07
N GLY A 239 -33.78 11.26 -22.96
CA GLY A 239 -32.33 11.41 -22.93
C GLY A 239 -31.82 11.67 -21.53
N CYS A 240 -30.86 12.57 -21.37
CA CYS A 240 -30.21 12.83 -20.09
C CYS A 240 -31.13 13.48 -19.03
N ASP A 241 -32.29 14.02 -19.43
CA ASP A 241 -33.29 14.62 -18.54
C ASP A 241 -34.49 13.68 -18.28
N ASP A 242 -34.34 12.39 -18.55
CA ASP A 242 -35.33 11.41 -18.16
C ASP A 242 -35.39 11.27 -16.63
N PRO A 243 -36.58 11.34 -15.99
CA PRO A 243 -36.74 11.19 -14.54
C PRO A 243 -36.12 9.93 -13.93
N TRP A 244 -35.94 8.85 -14.71
CA TRP A 244 -35.28 7.64 -14.22
C TRP A 244 -33.76 7.81 -14.05
N ILE A 245 -33.10 8.65 -14.85
CA ILE A 245 -31.65 8.89 -14.77
C ILE A 245 -31.28 10.26 -14.19
N ASN A 246 -32.18 11.23 -14.26
CA ASN A 246 -32.03 12.57 -13.71
C ASN A 246 -33.08 12.82 -12.61
N PRO A 247 -32.74 12.62 -11.33
CA PRO A 247 -33.66 12.84 -10.22
C PRO A 247 -33.94 14.33 -9.94
N MET A 248 -33.31 15.24 -10.70
CA MET A 248 -33.54 16.68 -10.65
C MET A 248 -34.29 17.21 -11.89
N ALA A 249 -34.68 16.34 -12.82
CA ALA A 249 -35.40 16.73 -14.03
C ALA A 249 -36.82 17.24 -13.72
N ASP A 250 -37.33 18.08 -14.62
CA ASP A 250 -38.74 18.46 -14.60
C ASP A 250 -39.62 17.21 -14.80
N GLY A 251 -40.58 17.03 -13.89
CA GLY A 251 -41.44 15.83 -13.87
C GLY A 251 -40.89 14.66 -13.05
N ALA A 252 -39.67 14.76 -12.52
CA ALA A 252 -39.18 13.80 -11.53
C ALA A 252 -39.95 13.92 -10.20
N PRO A 253 -40.20 12.81 -9.48
CA PRO A 253 -40.81 12.86 -8.16
C PRO A 253 -40.00 13.73 -7.19
N SER A 254 -40.68 14.49 -6.35
CA SER A 254 -40.00 15.38 -5.40
C SER A 254 -39.11 14.59 -4.44
N LEU A 255 -37.83 14.93 -4.37
CA LEU A 255 -36.87 14.35 -3.43
C LEU A 255 -37.30 14.46 -1.95
N ALA A 256 -38.26 15.34 -1.63
CA ALA A 256 -38.90 15.41 -0.32
C ALA A 256 -39.57 14.09 0.11
N MET A 257 -39.96 13.27 -0.87
CA MET A 257 -40.62 11.99 -0.68
C MET A 257 -39.66 10.84 -0.36
N LEU A 258 -38.34 11.08 -0.30
CA LEU A 258 -37.37 10.01 -0.07
C LEU A 258 -37.65 9.27 1.25
N GLY A 259 -37.93 7.96 1.17
CA GLY A 259 -38.45 7.12 2.25
C GLY A 259 -37.46 6.70 3.33
N CYS A 260 -36.32 7.39 3.44
CA CYS A 260 -35.29 7.12 4.45
C CYS A 260 -35.02 8.35 5.32
N CYS A 261 -34.36 8.15 6.47
CA CYS A 261 -33.98 9.25 7.37
C CYS A 261 -32.54 9.72 7.18
N ARG A 262 -31.72 8.97 6.41
CA ARG A 262 -30.33 9.32 6.14
C ARG A 262 -29.92 8.96 4.71
N ALA A 263 -29.13 9.83 4.08
CA ALA A 263 -28.56 9.61 2.75
C ALA A 263 -27.05 9.86 2.81
N LEU A 264 -26.28 8.85 2.42
CA LEU A 264 -24.82 8.87 2.39
C LEU A 264 -24.35 8.78 0.94
N ILE A 265 -23.70 9.82 0.44
CA ILE A 265 -23.24 9.93 -0.95
C ILE A 265 -21.72 9.87 -0.96
N TYR A 266 -21.15 8.96 -1.75
CA TYR A 266 -19.71 8.77 -1.89
C TYR A 266 -19.31 8.99 -3.34
N ILE A 267 -18.40 9.93 -3.61
CA ILE A 267 -17.99 10.27 -4.99
C ILE A 267 -16.48 10.42 -5.14
N GLY A 268 -15.97 10.18 -6.35
CA GLY A 268 -14.57 10.37 -6.71
C GLY A 268 -14.27 11.82 -7.06
N GLY A 269 -13.12 12.33 -6.63
CA GLY A 269 -12.67 13.69 -6.90
C GLY A 269 -12.44 13.98 -8.39
N LYS A 270 -12.17 12.95 -9.20
CA LYS A 270 -12.05 12.99 -10.66
C LYS A 270 -13.23 12.34 -11.38
N ASP A 271 -14.30 11.97 -10.68
CA ASP A 271 -15.49 11.41 -11.33
C ASP A 271 -16.18 12.49 -12.18
N ALA A 272 -16.42 12.21 -13.47
CA ALA A 272 -17.09 13.14 -14.38
C ALA A 272 -18.53 13.46 -13.91
N MET A 273 -19.18 12.54 -13.19
CA MET A 273 -20.51 12.72 -12.60
C MET A 273 -20.47 13.27 -11.16
N ARG A 274 -19.29 13.61 -10.62
CA ARG A 274 -19.13 14.17 -9.26
C ARG A 274 -20.06 15.34 -9.00
N GLY A 275 -20.18 16.26 -9.96
CA GLY A 275 -21.04 17.43 -9.81
C GLY A 275 -22.52 17.07 -9.72
N ARG A 276 -22.98 16.00 -10.40
CA ARG A 276 -24.36 15.49 -10.30
C ARG A 276 -24.63 14.93 -8.91
N GLY A 277 -23.67 14.20 -8.34
CA GLY A 277 -23.74 13.73 -6.96
C GLY A 277 -23.77 14.86 -5.91
N ARG A 278 -23.02 15.95 -6.15
CA ARG A 278 -23.08 17.17 -5.30
C ARG A 278 -24.43 17.89 -5.43
N LEU A 279 -24.91 18.09 -6.66
CA LEU A 279 -26.20 18.72 -6.95
C LEU A 279 -27.36 17.93 -6.30
N TYR A 280 -27.32 16.60 -6.36
CA TYR A 280 -28.28 15.75 -5.65
C TYR A 280 -28.28 16.01 -4.13
N CYS A 281 -27.10 16.12 -3.51
CA CYS A 281 -26.98 16.46 -2.09
C CYS A 281 -27.55 17.85 -1.77
N GLU A 282 -27.30 18.84 -2.62
CA GLU A 282 -27.84 20.19 -2.47
C GLU A 282 -29.36 20.18 -2.56
N LYS A 283 -29.93 19.51 -3.57
CA LYS A 283 -31.37 19.41 -3.74
C LYS A 283 -32.07 18.68 -2.60
N LEU A 284 -31.46 17.65 -2.02
CA LEU A 284 -31.97 17.02 -0.80
C LEU A 284 -32.07 17.99 0.39
N ARG A 285 -31.13 18.93 0.52
CA ARG A 285 -31.15 19.94 1.60
C ARG A 285 -32.22 21.01 1.35
N GLU A 286 -32.52 21.31 0.09
CA GLU A 286 -33.43 22.38 -0.32
C GLU A 286 -34.89 21.92 -0.43
N CYS A 287 -35.14 20.67 -0.80
CA CYS A 287 -36.47 20.19 -1.18
C CYS A 287 -37.42 19.93 0.01
N GLY A 288 -36.98 20.18 1.25
CA GLY A 288 -37.78 19.94 2.45
C GLY A 288 -37.81 18.48 2.92
N TRP A 289 -36.95 17.62 2.37
CA TRP A 289 -36.71 16.29 2.94
C TRP A 289 -36.17 16.43 4.37
N ARG A 290 -36.73 15.64 5.31
CA ARG A 290 -36.46 15.81 6.75
C ARG A 290 -35.29 14.96 7.27
N GLY A 291 -34.62 14.23 6.39
CA GLY A 291 -33.47 13.40 6.75
C GLY A 291 -32.14 14.15 6.76
N GLU A 292 -31.08 13.41 7.11
CA GLU A 292 -29.71 13.93 7.08
C GLU A 292 -28.98 13.45 5.81
N VAL A 293 -28.39 14.40 5.07
CA VAL A 293 -27.54 14.10 3.91
C VAL A 293 -26.07 14.38 4.19
N GLU A 294 -25.24 13.39 3.93
CA GLU A 294 -23.79 13.47 4.06
C GLU A 294 -23.11 13.07 2.76
N ILE A 295 -22.03 13.78 2.45
CA ILE A 295 -21.22 13.56 1.26
C ILE A 295 -19.77 13.29 1.67
N TRP A 296 -19.17 12.28 1.05
CA TRP A 296 -17.76 11.96 1.18
C TRP A 296 -17.11 11.93 -0.20
N GLU A 297 -15.94 12.55 -0.31
CA GLU A 297 -15.25 12.69 -1.59
C GLU A 297 -13.83 12.13 -1.53
N ALA A 298 -13.50 11.26 -2.49
CA ALA A 298 -12.18 10.65 -2.64
C ALA A 298 -11.29 11.49 -3.54
N ASP A 299 -10.39 12.30 -2.96
CA ASP A 299 -9.49 13.13 -3.75
C ASP A 299 -8.65 12.31 -4.76
N GLY A 300 -8.55 12.81 -5.98
CA GLY A 300 -7.81 12.20 -7.08
C GLY A 300 -8.38 10.89 -7.67
N GLN A 301 -9.53 10.38 -7.20
CA GLN A 301 -10.09 9.11 -7.68
C GLN A 301 -11.18 9.29 -8.74
N GLY A 302 -11.22 8.39 -9.73
CA GLY A 302 -12.27 8.32 -10.75
C GLY A 302 -13.49 7.48 -10.36
N HIS A 303 -14.44 7.32 -11.28
CA HIS A 303 -15.65 6.53 -11.08
C HIS A 303 -15.35 5.05 -10.80
N GLY A 304 -16.08 4.42 -9.87
CA GLY A 304 -15.95 2.97 -9.60
C GLY A 304 -14.61 2.52 -9.00
N PHE A 305 -13.74 3.45 -8.58
CA PHE A 305 -12.36 3.15 -8.16
C PHE A 305 -12.24 2.12 -7.03
N HIS A 306 -13.26 2.03 -6.17
CA HIS A 306 -13.35 1.10 -5.04
C HIS A 306 -13.61 -0.37 -5.46
N LEU A 307 -14.05 -0.62 -6.69
CA LEU A 307 -14.13 -1.95 -7.28
C LEU A 307 -12.87 -2.29 -8.09
N LEU A 308 -12.31 -1.31 -8.81
CA LEU A 308 -11.12 -1.47 -9.65
C LEU A 308 -9.84 -1.60 -8.83
N TRP A 309 -9.71 -0.77 -7.80
CA TRP A 309 -8.59 -0.74 -6.87
C TRP A 309 -9.09 -0.85 -5.43
N PRO A 310 -9.68 -2.00 -5.06
CA PRO A 310 -10.39 -2.18 -3.79
C PRO A 310 -9.51 -1.97 -2.57
N THR A 311 -8.20 -2.12 -2.71
CA THR A 311 -7.22 -1.93 -1.65
C THR A 311 -6.46 -0.60 -1.76
N CYS A 312 -6.92 0.39 -2.53
CA CYS A 312 -6.31 1.72 -2.51
C CYS A 312 -6.72 2.47 -1.23
N THR A 313 -5.92 3.46 -0.80
CA THR A 313 -6.18 4.21 0.45
C THR A 313 -7.57 4.82 0.48
N GLN A 314 -8.03 5.37 -0.64
CA GLN A 314 -9.34 5.98 -0.74
C GLN A 314 -10.47 4.94 -0.66
N ALA A 315 -10.26 3.71 -1.14
CA ALA A 315 -11.30 2.67 -1.15
C ALA A 315 -11.48 2.09 0.25
N GLU A 316 -10.37 1.90 0.97
CA GLU A 316 -10.38 1.56 2.39
C GLU A 316 -10.97 2.69 3.24
N ALA A 317 -10.67 3.96 2.92
CA ALA A 317 -11.26 5.11 3.60
C ALA A 317 -12.77 5.16 3.37
N GLN A 318 -13.22 4.99 2.13
CA GLN A 318 -14.63 4.89 1.78
C GLN A 318 -15.31 3.77 2.57
N LEU A 319 -14.76 2.56 2.58
CA LEU A 319 -15.30 1.43 3.35
C LEU A 319 -15.33 1.70 4.84
N ARG A 320 -14.30 2.34 5.43
CA ARG A 320 -14.29 2.73 6.84
C ARG A 320 -15.36 3.76 7.16
N VAL A 321 -15.56 4.75 6.29
CA VAL A 321 -16.59 5.77 6.48
C VAL A 321 -17.98 5.15 6.34
N ILE A 322 -18.21 4.29 5.34
CA ILE A 322 -19.47 3.54 5.20
C ILE A 322 -19.72 2.68 6.44
N ALA A 323 -18.69 1.96 6.91
CA ALA A 323 -18.79 1.00 8.00
C ALA A 323 -18.71 1.60 9.42
N ASP A 324 -18.42 2.90 9.58
CA ASP A 324 -18.47 3.54 10.89
C ASP A 324 -19.87 3.34 11.46
N ALA A 325 -19.95 2.71 12.63
CA ALA A 325 -21.21 2.36 13.27
C ALA A 325 -22.16 3.56 13.34
N ARG A 326 -21.70 4.81 13.43
CA ARG A 326 -22.60 5.99 13.42
C ARG A 326 -23.30 6.27 12.09
N LYS A 327 -22.80 5.73 10.97
CA LYS A 327 -23.34 5.94 9.62
C LYS A 327 -24.43 4.94 9.27
N ILE A 328 -24.35 3.73 9.84
CA ILE A 328 -25.32 2.64 9.62
C ILE A 328 -26.18 2.39 10.88
N ASP A 329 -25.63 2.53 12.09
CA ASP A 329 -26.32 2.41 13.39
C ASP A 329 -26.49 3.78 14.10
N VAL A 330 -27.73 4.20 14.30
CA VAL A 330 -28.10 5.09 15.41
C VAL A 330 -29.34 4.50 16.09
N GLU A 331 -29.18 4.03 17.33
CA GLU A 331 -30.30 3.84 18.24
C GLU A 331 -30.89 5.21 18.60
N LEU A 332 -32.17 5.40 18.30
CA LEU A 332 -33.00 6.51 18.79
C LEU A 332 -33.20 6.38 20.31
N LEU A 333 -32.17 6.68 21.10
CA LEU A 333 -32.35 6.95 22.52
C LEU A 333 -32.86 8.39 22.68
N HIS A 334 -34.14 8.48 23.04
CA HIS A 334 -34.81 9.69 23.47
C HIS A 334 -34.02 10.38 24.60
N GLY A 335 -33.71 11.67 24.44
CA GLY A 335 -33.46 12.57 25.57
C GLY A 335 -32.12 13.32 25.53
N ARG A 336 -32.22 14.63 25.24
CA ARG A 336 -31.31 15.74 25.63
C ARG A 336 -29.82 15.40 25.84
N LEU A 337 -28.94 15.90 24.98
CA LEU A 337 -27.64 16.36 25.45
C LEU A 337 -27.16 17.62 24.72
N ILE A 338 -26.68 18.54 25.54
CA ILE A 338 -26.30 19.93 25.28
C ILE A 338 -24.95 19.97 24.56
N VAL A 339 -24.86 20.78 23.52
CA VAL A 339 -23.60 21.12 22.82
C VAL A 339 -22.68 21.88 23.78
N HIS A 340 -21.54 21.31 24.14
CA HIS A 340 -20.40 22.08 24.64
C HIS A 340 -19.32 22.15 23.57
N LYS A 341 -19.15 23.36 23.02
CA LYS A 341 -17.94 23.80 22.32
C LYS A 341 -16.71 23.46 23.16
N LEU A 342 -15.76 22.72 22.61
CA LEU A 342 -14.38 22.73 23.09
C LEU A 342 -13.47 23.32 22.02
N SER A 343 -13.10 24.56 22.28
CA SER A 343 -12.05 25.33 21.64
C SER A 343 -10.68 24.82 22.07
N ASN A 344 -9.72 24.87 21.14
CA ASN A 344 -8.28 25.02 21.34
C ASN A 344 -7.66 24.40 22.60
N ARG A 345 -7.09 23.20 22.46
CA ARG A 345 -5.86 22.81 23.15
C ARG A 345 -4.96 22.02 22.21
N HIS A 346 -3.70 22.40 22.16
CA HIS A 346 -2.63 21.71 21.44
C HIS A 346 -2.59 20.21 21.81
N PRO A 347 -2.59 19.30 20.82
CA PRO A 347 -2.35 17.89 21.12
C PRO A 347 -0.85 17.70 21.41
N GLN A 348 -0.54 17.20 22.61
CA GLN A 348 0.75 16.59 22.88
C GLN A 348 0.88 15.37 21.94
N LYS A 349 1.82 15.45 20.99
CA LYS A 349 2.15 14.37 20.05
C LYS A 349 2.82 13.22 20.81
N TYR A 350 2.08 12.16 21.10
CA TYR A 350 2.67 10.87 21.42
C TYR A 350 3.19 10.26 20.12
N TYR A 351 4.51 10.25 19.93
CA TYR A 351 5.14 9.49 18.85
C TYR A 351 5.01 7.99 19.16
N CYS A 352 3.99 7.34 18.61
CA CYS A 352 3.97 5.89 18.53
C CYS A 352 5.07 5.46 17.55
N ILE A 353 6.02 4.64 18.01
CA ILE A 353 6.92 3.89 17.13
C ILE A 353 6.03 2.85 16.45
N VAL A 354 5.52 3.17 15.28
CA VAL A 354 4.77 2.21 14.47
C VAL A 354 5.78 1.21 13.92
N HIS A 355 5.62 -0.06 14.25
CA HIS A 355 6.40 -1.12 13.62
C HIS A 355 5.87 -1.33 12.19
N PRO A 356 6.69 -1.11 11.14
CA PRO A 356 6.32 -1.46 9.78
C PRO A 356 6.62 -2.96 9.53
N PRO A 357 5.83 -3.72 8.75
CA PRO A 357 4.89 -3.35 7.67
C PRO A 357 3.40 -3.55 8.03
N THR A 358 2.97 -3.15 9.21
CA THR A 358 1.71 -3.68 9.76
C THR A 358 0.43 -2.99 9.25
N TYR A 359 0.49 -1.79 8.62
CA TYR A 359 -0.73 -0.98 8.38
C TYR A 359 -0.79 -0.13 7.07
N GLY A 360 0.11 -0.31 6.09
CA GLY A 360 0.10 0.48 4.83
C GLY A 360 0.00 -0.39 3.58
N ASN A 361 -0.68 0.07 2.52
CA ASN A 361 -0.93 -0.68 1.27
C ASN A 361 0.31 -0.92 0.38
N LEU A 362 1.43 -0.25 0.69
CA LEU A 362 2.71 -0.37 0.00
C LEU A 362 3.78 -0.90 0.96
N ILE A 363 4.70 -1.69 0.42
CA ILE A 363 5.95 -2.11 1.07
C ILE A 363 7.06 -1.19 0.59
N THR A 364 7.67 -0.48 1.52
CA THR A 364 8.73 0.50 1.27
C THR A 364 10.10 -0.12 1.55
N VAL A 365 10.91 -0.23 0.50
CA VAL A 365 12.25 -0.81 0.55
C VAL A 365 13.28 0.27 0.27
N LEU A 366 14.26 0.41 1.17
CA LEU A 366 15.49 1.15 0.91
C LEU A 366 16.62 0.14 0.73
N SER A 367 17.37 0.23 -0.36
CA SER A 367 18.56 -0.58 -0.61
C SER A 367 19.77 0.33 -0.83
N ILE A 368 20.89 0.01 -0.19
CA ILE A 368 22.14 0.77 -0.26
C ILE A 368 23.29 -0.17 -0.64
N ASP A 369 23.92 0.11 -1.77
CA ASP A 369 24.98 -0.74 -2.30
C ASP A 369 26.28 -0.68 -1.48
N GLY A 370 27.12 -1.70 -1.67
CA GLY A 370 28.51 -1.68 -1.23
C GLY A 370 29.39 -0.76 -2.07
N GLY A 371 30.54 -0.34 -1.52
CA GLY A 371 31.47 0.55 -2.23
C GLY A 371 32.52 1.28 -1.40
N GLY A 372 32.81 0.81 -0.18
CA GLY A 372 33.81 1.43 0.70
C GLY A 372 33.53 2.90 1.01
N ILE A 373 34.50 3.78 0.79
CA ILE A 373 34.36 5.23 1.04
C ILE A 373 33.32 5.91 0.15
N ARG A 374 32.96 5.29 -0.98
CA ARG A 374 31.95 5.84 -1.89
C ARG A 374 30.54 5.81 -1.29
N GLY A 375 30.36 5.19 -0.13
CA GLY A 375 29.15 5.34 0.71
C GLY A 375 28.79 6.79 1.05
N ILE A 376 29.72 7.74 0.88
CA ILE A 376 29.41 9.18 0.92
C ILE A 376 28.35 9.59 -0.11
N ILE A 377 28.37 9.01 -1.32
CA ILE A 377 27.41 9.33 -2.39
C ILE A 377 25.96 9.07 -1.93
N PRO A 378 25.58 7.84 -1.54
CA PRO A 378 24.24 7.59 -1.04
C PRO A 378 23.97 8.32 0.29
N ALA A 379 24.98 8.62 1.12
CA ALA A 379 24.79 9.42 2.34
C ALA A 379 24.27 10.84 2.04
N VAL A 380 24.78 11.48 0.98
CA VAL A 380 24.28 12.79 0.53
C VAL A 380 22.84 12.69 0.03
N VAL A 381 22.53 11.67 -0.79
CA VAL A 381 21.18 11.43 -1.30
C VAL A 381 20.18 11.17 -0.16
N LEU A 382 20.58 10.37 0.84
CA LEU A 382 19.78 10.11 2.04
C LEU A 382 19.58 11.36 2.89
N THR A 383 20.59 12.23 2.98
CA THR A 383 20.46 13.53 3.68
C THR A 383 19.39 14.38 3.04
N PHE A 384 19.37 14.45 1.71
CA PHE A 384 18.32 15.14 0.97
C PHE A 384 16.94 14.51 1.22
N LEU A 385 16.82 13.19 1.06
CA LEU A 385 15.55 12.47 1.28
C LEU A 385 15.01 12.68 2.70
N GLU A 386 15.84 12.53 3.73
CA GLU A 386 15.43 12.76 5.12
C GLU A 386 15.01 14.21 5.36
N SER A 387 15.68 15.18 4.73
CA SER A 387 15.28 16.59 4.83
C SER A 387 13.91 16.86 4.20
N GLU A 388 13.58 16.21 3.08
CA GLU A 388 12.25 16.35 2.46
C GLU A 388 11.17 15.69 3.34
N LEU A 389 11.46 14.54 3.97
CA LEU A 389 10.56 13.93 4.95
C LEU A 389 10.37 14.82 6.19
N GLN A 390 11.43 15.47 6.67
CA GLN A 390 11.37 16.41 7.80
C GLN A 390 10.55 17.67 7.47
N LYS A 391 10.55 18.14 6.22
CA LYS A 391 9.66 19.22 5.78
C LYS A 391 8.18 18.83 5.85
N LEU A 392 7.87 17.55 5.64
CA LEU A 392 6.49 17.04 5.65
C LEU A 392 5.97 16.75 7.06
N ASP A 393 6.79 16.14 7.93
CA ASP A 393 6.35 15.62 9.23
C ASP A 393 7.06 16.21 10.46
N GLY A 394 8.05 17.08 10.24
CA GLY A 394 8.80 17.79 11.27
C GLY A 394 10.23 17.28 11.47
N GLU A 395 11.03 18.04 12.22
CA GLU A 395 12.50 17.84 12.37
C GLU A 395 12.90 16.50 13.00
N GLU A 396 11.98 15.85 13.72
CA GLU A 396 12.23 14.57 14.36
C GLU A 396 12.07 13.37 13.40
N ALA A 397 11.52 13.57 12.21
CA ALA A 397 11.37 12.51 11.19
C ALA A 397 12.73 11.91 10.80
N ARG A 398 12.80 10.58 10.70
CA ARG A 398 14.00 9.83 10.30
C ARG A 398 13.68 8.79 9.25
N ILE A 399 14.67 8.42 8.42
CA ILE A 399 14.52 7.40 7.37
C ILE A 399 13.86 6.11 7.89
N ALA A 400 14.27 5.61 9.06
CA ALA A 400 13.73 4.37 9.62
C ALA A 400 12.23 4.40 9.95
N ASP A 401 11.61 5.59 10.01
CA ASP A 401 10.17 5.73 10.23
C ASP A 401 9.36 5.44 8.97
N TYR A 402 9.95 5.59 7.78
CA TYR A 402 9.25 5.57 6.49
C TYR A 402 9.56 4.34 5.63
N PHE A 403 10.51 3.52 6.04
CA PHE A 403 10.92 2.33 5.31
C PHE A 403 10.66 1.08 6.12
N ASP A 404 9.93 0.13 5.52
CA ASP A 404 9.62 -1.16 6.14
C ASP A 404 10.83 -2.05 6.27
N VAL A 405 11.73 -1.94 5.30
CA VAL A 405 13.00 -2.62 5.30
C VAL A 405 14.09 -1.69 4.75
N ILE A 406 15.22 -1.65 5.46
CA ILE A 406 16.46 -1.04 4.99
C ILE A 406 17.47 -2.14 4.78
N ALA A 407 17.95 -2.29 3.56
CA ALA A 407 18.94 -3.27 3.17
C ALA A 407 20.25 -2.61 2.78
N GLY A 408 21.35 -3.26 3.12
CA GLY A 408 22.67 -2.69 2.88
C GLY A 408 23.76 -3.75 2.84
N THR A 409 24.66 -3.60 1.87
CA THR A 409 25.83 -4.46 1.73
C THR A 409 27.10 -3.64 1.98
N SER A 410 28.09 -4.21 2.68
CA SER A 410 29.35 -3.52 2.95
C SER A 410 29.12 -2.19 3.65
N THR A 411 29.69 -1.11 3.11
CA THR A 411 29.44 0.27 3.55
C THR A 411 27.94 0.60 3.66
N GLY A 412 27.10 0.10 2.75
CA GLY A 412 25.64 0.25 2.82
C GLY A 412 25.03 -0.48 4.02
N GLY A 413 25.63 -1.60 4.45
CA GLY A 413 25.27 -2.31 5.68
C GLY A 413 25.64 -1.53 6.94
N LEU A 414 26.77 -0.82 6.93
CA LEU A 414 27.13 0.13 8.00
C LEU A 414 26.09 1.26 8.10
N VAL A 415 25.75 1.87 6.96
CA VAL A 415 24.72 2.92 6.88
C VAL A 415 23.36 2.41 7.35
N THR A 416 22.98 1.19 6.95
CA THR A 416 21.75 0.53 7.41
C THR A 416 21.72 0.41 8.93
N ALA A 417 22.81 -0.03 9.57
CA ALA A 417 22.90 -0.10 11.02
C ALA A 417 22.85 1.29 11.67
N MET A 418 23.49 2.31 11.10
CA MET A 418 23.42 3.70 11.60
C MET A 418 21.99 4.25 11.62
N LEU A 419 21.22 3.96 10.56
CA LEU A 419 19.83 4.41 10.41
C LEU A 419 18.83 3.59 11.24
N ALA A 420 19.11 2.32 11.52
CA ALA A 420 18.15 1.41 12.16
C ALA A 420 18.47 1.07 13.63
N ALA A 421 19.70 1.26 14.10
CA ALA A 421 20.06 0.98 15.50
C ALA A 421 19.40 1.99 16.45
N PRO A 422 18.78 1.54 17.55
CA PRO A 422 18.14 2.43 18.51
C PRO A 422 19.17 3.12 19.41
N ASN A 423 18.97 4.41 19.66
CA ASN A 423 19.58 5.12 20.78
C ASN A 423 18.77 4.91 22.08
N LYS A 424 19.20 5.53 23.18
CA LYS A 424 18.53 5.44 24.50
C LYS A 424 17.06 5.88 24.49
N LYS A 425 16.65 6.73 23.54
CA LYS A 425 15.26 7.21 23.36
C LYS A 425 14.47 6.36 22.34
N ARG A 426 15.00 5.21 21.91
CA ARG A 426 14.41 4.38 20.83
C ARG A 426 14.19 5.14 19.52
N ARG A 427 15.06 6.10 19.21
CA ARG A 427 15.16 6.76 17.90
C ARG A 427 16.43 6.30 17.19
N PRO A 428 16.54 6.42 15.85
CA PRO A 428 17.77 6.12 15.13
C PRO A 428 19.00 6.75 15.77
N LEU A 429 20.10 5.99 15.83
CA LEU A 429 21.36 6.42 16.40
C LEU A 429 21.97 7.60 15.62
N PHE A 430 21.78 7.62 14.30
CA PHE A 430 22.21 8.68 13.40
C PHE A 430 21.02 9.26 12.64
N ALA A 431 21.05 10.58 12.41
CA ALA A 431 20.29 11.19 11.31
C ALA A 431 21.07 10.99 10.00
N ALA A 432 20.39 11.06 8.85
CA ALA A 432 21.04 10.87 7.55
C ALA A 432 22.19 11.86 7.31
N LYS A 433 22.03 13.11 7.77
CA LYS A 433 23.05 14.17 7.70
C LYS A 433 24.36 13.83 8.43
N ASP A 434 24.31 12.95 9.43
CA ASP A 434 25.47 12.61 10.25
C ASP A 434 26.39 11.59 9.56
N ILE A 435 25.87 10.86 8.56
CA ILE A 435 26.60 9.79 7.87
C ILE A 435 27.79 10.35 7.07
N LYS A 436 27.61 11.49 6.37
CA LYS A 436 28.72 12.17 5.65
C LYS A 436 29.84 12.51 6.62
N ALA A 437 29.50 13.07 7.79
CA ALA A 437 30.47 13.44 8.81
C ALA A 437 31.20 12.20 9.38
N PHE A 438 30.50 11.07 9.53
CA PHE A 438 31.13 9.81 9.92
C PHE A 438 32.24 9.40 8.95
N TYR A 439 31.98 9.39 7.64
CA TYR A 439 33.00 9.06 6.66
C TYR A 439 34.16 10.05 6.67
N MET A 440 33.89 11.36 6.73
CA MET A 440 34.93 12.39 6.77
C MET A 440 35.90 12.20 7.95
N ASN A 441 35.38 11.73 9.10
CA ASN A 441 36.16 11.58 10.33
C ASN A 441 36.84 10.22 10.48
N HIS A 442 36.22 9.15 9.97
CA HIS A 442 36.65 7.78 10.21
C HIS A 442 37.26 7.09 8.98
N ALA A 443 36.82 7.41 7.76
CA ALA A 443 37.37 6.77 6.56
C ALA A 443 38.90 6.91 6.42
N PRO A 444 39.52 8.08 6.71
CA PRO A 444 40.99 8.21 6.67
C PRO A 444 41.72 7.33 7.68
N LYS A 445 41.06 6.93 8.77
CA LYS A 445 41.61 6.05 9.81
C LYS A 445 41.35 4.57 9.53
N ILE A 446 40.24 4.26 8.84
CA ILE A 446 39.93 2.92 8.33
C ILE A 446 40.87 2.57 7.17
N PHE A 447 41.07 3.53 6.26
CA PHE A 447 41.90 3.40 5.07
C PHE A 447 43.06 4.42 5.08
N PRO A 448 44.06 4.25 5.96
CA PRO A 448 45.19 5.18 6.05
C PRO A 448 45.99 5.20 4.75
N GLN A 449 46.17 6.40 4.19
CA GLN A 449 46.90 6.62 2.94
C GLN A 449 48.40 6.70 3.21
N LEU A 450 49.16 5.68 2.80
CA LEU A 450 50.62 5.66 2.92
C LEU A 450 51.24 6.65 1.91
N ARG A 451 52.04 7.61 2.39
CA ARG A 451 52.72 8.62 1.55
C ARG A 451 54.17 8.25 1.26
N GLY A 452 54.68 8.69 0.11
CA GLY A 452 56.10 8.58 -0.29
C GLY A 452 56.50 7.25 -0.95
N PRO A 453 57.76 7.14 -1.42
CA PRO A 453 58.26 5.96 -2.14
C PRO A 453 58.29 4.68 -1.29
N LEU A 454 58.53 4.81 0.02
CA LEU A 454 58.47 3.70 0.98
C LEU A 454 57.04 3.12 1.11
N GLY A 455 56.02 3.99 0.99
CA GLY A 455 54.60 3.61 1.03
C GLY A 455 54.17 2.75 -0.16
N ARG A 456 54.71 3.01 -1.35
CA ARG A 456 54.44 2.20 -2.56
C ARG A 456 55.00 0.77 -2.42
N MET A 457 56.19 0.63 -1.84
CA MET A 457 56.84 -0.66 -1.60
C MET A 457 56.14 -1.47 -0.50
N MET A 458 55.75 -0.80 0.61
CA MET A 458 54.92 -1.40 1.66
C MET A 458 53.56 -1.91 1.16
N ARG A 459 52.93 -1.23 0.19
CA ARG A 459 51.63 -1.63 -0.37
C ARG A 459 51.72 -2.95 -1.13
N ILE A 460 52.79 -3.15 -1.90
CA ILE A 460 53.07 -4.39 -2.64
C ILE A 460 53.38 -5.54 -1.66
N PHE A 461 54.17 -5.26 -0.61
CA PHE A 461 54.53 -6.27 0.38
C PHE A 461 53.33 -6.70 1.25
N ARG A 462 52.47 -5.75 1.64
CA ARG A 462 51.19 -6.04 2.33
C ARG A 462 50.23 -6.88 1.49
N SER A 463 50.10 -6.60 0.19
CA SER A 463 49.24 -7.41 -0.69
C SER A 463 49.69 -8.88 -0.86
N MET A 464 50.92 -9.22 -0.44
CA MET A 464 51.45 -10.59 -0.45
C MET A 464 51.38 -11.29 0.92
N SER A 465 51.06 -10.56 2.02
CA SER A 465 51.20 -11.06 3.39
C SER A 465 49.95 -10.89 4.27
N GLY A 466 48.80 -10.54 3.68
CA GLY A 466 47.53 -10.35 4.39
C GLY A 466 46.62 -9.33 3.70
N PRO A 467 45.52 -8.91 4.34
CA PRO A 467 44.67 -7.84 3.84
C PRO A 467 45.41 -6.49 3.84
N SER A 468 44.99 -5.58 2.96
CA SER A 468 45.58 -4.23 2.82
C SER A 468 45.48 -3.39 4.10
N TYR A 469 44.43 -3.63 4.89
CA TYR A 469 44.09 -2.95 6.13
C TYR A 469 43.81 -3.96 7.24
N ASP A 470 44.16 -3.63 8.49
CA ASP A 470 44.00 -4.53 9.64
C ASP A 470 42.58 -4.54 10.24
N GLY A 471 41.72 -3.60 9.83
CA GLY A 471 40.35 -3.46 10.29
C GLY A 471 40.17 -2.99 11.74
N LYS A 472 41.25 -2.77 12.52
CA LYS A 472 41.14 -2.50 13.96
C LYS A 472 40.30 -1.26 14.27
N HIS A 473 40.56 -0.16 13.56
CA HIS A 473 39.81 1.08 13.77
C HIS A 473 38.33 0.92 13.37
N LEU A 474 38.03 0.17 12.31
CA LEU A 474 36.65 -0.14 11.91
C LEU A 474 35.94 -0.93 13.03
N HIS A 475 36.60 -1.95 13.58
CA HIS A 475 36.03 -2.76 14.66
C HIS A 475 35.78 -1.92 15.91
N GLU A 476 36.75 -1.09 16.29
CA GLU A 476 36.64 -0.16 17.43
C GLU A 476 35.46 0.79 17.27
N VAL A 477 35.37 1.53 16.16
CA VAL A 477 34.31 2.53 15.98
C VAL A 477 32.93 1.88 15.88
N VAL A 478 32.81 0.74 15.19
CA VAL A 478 31.53 0.04 15.04
C VAL A 478 31.06 -0.51 16.39
N ARG A 479 31.96 -1.09 17.19
CA ARG A 479 31.65 -1.56 18.55
C ARG A 479 31.34 -0.41 19.50
N GLU A 480 32.06 0.71 19.42
CA GLU A 480 31.80 1.91 20.21
C GLU A 480 30.40 2.47 19.92
N LYS A 481 30.02 2.60 18.64
CA LYS A 481 28.73 3.19 18.26
C LYS A 481 27.55 2.27 18.51
N LEU A 482 27.66 0.98 18.17
CA LEU A 482 26.54 0.05 18.27
C LEU A 482 26.44 -0.65 19.63
N GLY A 483 27.51 -0.65 20.42
CA GLY A 483 27.55 -1.29 21.74
C GLY A 483 27.14 -2.75 21.69
N SER A 484 26.23 -3.15 22.59
CA SER A 484 25.67 -4.50 22.68
C SER A 484 24.40 -4.70 21.86
N THR A 485 24.06 -3.78 20.95
CA THR A 485 22.85 -3.85 20.13
C THR A 485 22.88 -5.10 19.25
N ARG A 486 21.81 -5.90 19.30
CA ARG A 486 21.59 -7.10 18.49
C ARG A 486 20.63 -6.86 17.34
N LEU A 487 20.65 -7.76 16.37
CA LEU A 487 19.82 -7.69 15.16
C LEU A 487 18.32 -7.51 15.45
N HIS A 488 17.76 -8.22 16.43
CA HIS A 488 16.33 -8.10 16.75
C HIS A 488 15.94 -6.73 17.33
N GLN A 489 16.89 -5.92 17.80
CA GLN A 489 16.66 -4.63 18.45
C GLN A 489 16.55 -3.47 17.44
N THR A 490 16.77 -3.72 16.14
CA THR A 490 16.66 -2.69 15.11
C THR A 490 15.24 -2.09 15.05
N LEU A 491 15.16 -0.79 14.82
CA LEU A 491 13.90 -0.02 14.84
C LEU A 491 12.98 -0.38 13.67
N THR A 492 13.56 -0.60 12.50
CA THR A 492 12.88 -1.17 11.32
C THR A 492 13.50 -2.53 10.96
N ASN A 493 12.94 -3.23 9.98
CA ASN A 493 13.54 -4.47 9.50
C ASN A 493 14.83 -4.15 8.74
N VAL A 494 15.90 -4.89 9.00
CA VAL A 494 17.13 -4.76 8.21
C VAL A 494 17.48 -6.06 7.52
N VAL A 495 18.13 -5.93 6.36
CA VAL A 495 18.64 -7.06 5.58
C VAL A 495 20.09 -6.76 5.20
N ILE A 496 21.04 -7.48 5.81
CA ILE A 496 22.48 -7.26 5.63
C ILE A 496 23.12 -8.56 5.14
N PRO A 497 23.50 -8.65 3.85
CA PRO A 497 24.19 -9.81 3.31
C PRO A 497 25.65 -9.92 3.79
N THR A 498 26.11 -11.15 3.98
CA THR A 498 27.51 -11.55 4.13
C THR A 498 27.75 -12.85 3.37
N PHE A 499 29.01 -13.28 3.25
CA PHE A 499 29.33 -14.59 2.68
C PHE A 499 30.15 -15.44 3.66
N ASP A 500 29.70 -16.66 3.94
CA ASP A 500 30.42 -17.57 4.85
C ASP A 500 31.41 -18.43 4.05
N ILE A 501 32.69 -18.22 4.29
CA ILE A 501 33.76 -18.91 3.55
C ILE A 501 33.97 -20.36 4.00
N LYS A 502 33.52 -20.72 5.21
CA LYS A 502 33.58 -22.11 5.71
C LYS A 502 32.47 -22.96 5.08
N ARG A 503 31.31 -22.36 4.81
CA ARG A 503 30.16 -23.01 4.18
C ARG A 503 30.07 -22.80 2.67
N LEU A 504 30.83 -21.86 2.12
CA LEU A 504 30.76 -21.40 0.74
C LEU A 504 29.34 -20.98 0.33
N GLN A 505 28.64 -20.28 1.23
CA GLN A 505 27.25 -19.84 1.02
C GLN A 505 27.02 -18.42 1.54
N PRO A 506 26.13 -17.64 0.88
CA PRO A 506 25.66 -16.38 1.43
C PRO A 506 24.98 -16.59 2.78
N THR A 507 25.29 -15.73 3.75
CA THR A 507 24.59 -15.65 5.02
C THR A 507 23.88 -14.31 5.09
N ILE A 508 22.55 -14.32 5.15
CA ILE A 508 21.75 -13.09 5.17
C ILE A 508 21.30 -12.83 6.61
N PHE A 509 21.75 -11.72 7.20
CA PHE A 509 21.24 -11.26 8.48
C PHE A 509 19.98 -10.43 8.25
N SER A 510 18.83 -11.04 8.55
CA SER A 510 17.51 -10.47 8.34
C SER A 510 16.77 -10.36 9.67
N SER A 511 16.32 -9.15 10.04
CA SER A 511 15.53 -8.98 11.27
C SER A 511 14.22 -9.78 11.24
N TYR A 512 13.69 -10.06 10.06
CA TYR A 512 12.48 -10.89 9.90
C TYR A 512 12.63 -12.30 10.44
N GLU A 513 13.83 -12.89 10.34
CA GLU A 513 14.08 -14.26 10.77
C GLU A 513 14.28 -14.38 12.29
N VAL A 514 14.65 -13.28 12.98
CA VAL A 514 14.91 -13.26 14.43
C VAL A 514 13.73 -12.74 15.26
N LYS A 515 12.88 -11.84 14.72
CA LYS A 515 11.75 -11.24 15.45
C LYS A 515 10.72 -12.24 15.97
N LYS A 516 10.52 -13.39 15.31
CA LYS A 516 9.56 -14.44 15.70
C LYS A 516 10.05 -15.37 16.82
N LYS A 517 11.35 -15.41 17.10
CA LYS A 517 11.97 -16.30 18.09
C LYS A 517 12.95 -15.52 18.97
N LYS A 518 12.43 -14.55 19.73
CA LYS A 518 13.24 -13.72 20.66
C LYS A 518 14.06 -14.65 21.57
N ASN A 519 15.39 -14.47 21.56
CA ASN A 519 16.38 -15.24 22.32
C ASN A 519 16.53 -16.73 21.92
N ASN A 520 15.83 -17.22 20.89
CA ASN A 520 15.88 -18.60 20.43
C ASN A 520 16.27 -18.69 18.93
N ASN A 521 17.24 -17.88 18.51
CA ASN A 521 17.75 -17.91 17.14
C ASN A 521 19.25 -17.55 17.11
N THR A 522 20.07 -18.49 16.64
CA THR A 522 21.51 -18.29 16.42
C THR A 522 21.83 -17.25 15.34
N MET A 523 20.85 -16.75 14.60
CA MET A 523 21.03 -15.62 13.68
C MET A 523 20.96 -14.25 14.37
N ASP A 524 20.56 -14.17 15.65
CA ASP A 524 20.47 -12.91 16.40
C ASP A 524 21.84 -12.46 16.95
N ALA A 525 22.74 -12.11 16.02
CA ALA A 525 24.09 -11.65 16.31
C ALA A 525 24.14 -10.18 16.77
N LEU A 526 25.28 -9.78 17.33
CA LEU A 526 25.57 -8.36 17.56
C LEU A 526 25.60 -7.63 16.23
N LEU A 527 24.95 -6.46 16.18
CA LEU A 527 24.91 -5.65 14.97
C LEU A 527 26.32 -5.16 14.58
N SER A 528 27.21 -5.03 15.56
CA SER A 528 28.63 -4.73 15.34
C SER A 528 29.37 -5.86 14.61
N ASP A 529 29.14 -7.12 14.99
CA ASP A 529 29.73 -8.28 14.29
C ASP A 529 29.19 -8.41 12.85
N ILE A 530 27.89 -8.13 12.65
CA ILE A 530 27.28 -8.11 11.32
C ILE A 530 27.89 -7.00 10.45
N CYS A 531 28.04 -5.79 10.99
CA CYS A 531 28.63 -4.62 10.32
C CYS A 531 30.09 -4.85 9.91
N ILE A 532 30.88 -5.43 10.82
CA ILE A 532 32.26 -5.80 10.53
C ILE A 532 32.31 -6.84 9.41
N SER A 533 31.47 -7.89 9.51
CA SER A 533 31.42 -8.98 8.53
C SER A 533 31.02 -8.50 7.15
N THR A 534 29.94 -7.72 7.03
CA THR A 534 29.45 -7.27 5.73
C THR A 534 30.45 -6.34 5.03
N SER A 535 31.34 -5.68 5.76
CA SER A 535 32.36 -4.77 5.23
C SER A 535 33.74 -5.41 5.04
N ALA A 536 33.90 -6.70 5.37
CA ALA A 536 35.18 -7.41 5.34
C ALA A 536 35.58 -7.83 3.91
N ALA A 537 35.83 -6.84 3.05
CA ALA A 537 36.10 -7.07 1.63
C ALA A 537 37.40 -7.87 1.44
N PRO A 538 37.38 -9.00 0.69
CA PRO A 538 38.59 -9.78 0.42
C PRO A 538 39.71 -8.90 -0.12
N THR A 539 40.94 -9.15 0.30
CA THR A 539 42.15 -8.35 -0.01
C THR A 539 42.23 -6.95 0.62
N TYR A 540 41.11 -6.40 1.10
CA TYR A 540 41.07 -5.10 1.78
C TYR A 540 41.07 -5.24 3.30
N LEU A 541 40.14 -6.02 3.84
CA LEU A 541 39.92 -6.19 5.28
C LEU A 541 39.93 -7.67 5.67
N PRO A 542 40.32 -8.02 6.90
CA PRO A 542 40.32 -9.40 7.36
C PRO A 542 38.90 -9.97 7.45
N ALA A 543 38.76 -11.26 7.15
CA ALA A 543 37.53 -11.99 7.43
C ALA A 543 37.19 -11.95 8.93
N HIS A 544 35.90 -11.93 9.26
CA HIS A 544 35.44 -11.83 10.63
C HIS A 544 34.89 -13.16 11.14
N PHE A 545 35.31 -13.52 12.35
CA PHE A 545 34.85 -14.71 13.04
C PHE A 545 34.17 -14.34 14.35
N PHE A 546 33.00 -14.93 14.58
CA PHE A 546 32.34 -14.88 15.87
C PHE A 546 31.42 -16.09 16.04
N ARG A 547 30.91 -16.23 17.26
CA ARG A 547 29.95 -17.28 17.63
C ARG A 547 28.72 -16.65 18.26
N THR A 548 27.58 -17.28 18.02
CA THR A 548 26.32 -16.98 18.70
C THR A 548 25.82 -18.22 19.39
N GLU A 549 25.08 -18.04 20.47
CA GLU A 549 24.44 -19.11 21.22
C GLU A 549 22.95 -18.76 21.38
N ASP A 550 22.07 -19.73 21.16
CA ASP A 550 20.64 -19.58 21.43
C ASP A 550 20.27 -20.03 22.86
N CYS A 551 19.01 -19.84 23.27
CA CYS A 551 18.56 -20.22 24.61
C CYS A 551 18.60 -21.73 24.92
N HIS A 552 18.84 -22.59 23.92
CA HIS A 552 19.00 -24.04 24.09
C HIS A 552 20.49 -24.44 24.17
N GLY A 553 21.41 -23.48 24.14
CA GLY A 553 22.85 -23.73 24.13
C GLY A 553 23.39 -24.15 22.77
N ASN A 554 22.62 -24.00 21.68
CA ASN A 554 23.14 -24.31 20.35
C ASN A 554 24.09 -23.20 19.91
N ILE A 555 25.34 -23.57 19.65
CA ILE A 555 26.36 -22.65 19.17
C ILE A 555 26.39 -22.68 17.64
N LYS A 556 26.32 -21.50 17.02
CA LYS A 556 26.59 -21.31 15.60
C LYS A 556 27.84 -20.48 15.42
N GLU A 557 28.75 -20.98 14.59
CA GLU A 557 29.95 -20.27 14.17
C GLU A 557 29.70 -19.55 12.86
N PHE A 558 30.27 -18.36 12.73
CA PHE A 558 30.22 -17.53 11.53
C PHE A 558 31.65 -17.22 11.08
N ASN A 559 31.96 -17.49 9.81
CA ASN A 559 33.27 -17.23 9.20
C ASN A 559 33.06 -16.35 7.97
N LEU A 560 32.92 -15.04 8.18
CA LEU A 560 32.26 -14.17 7.21
C LEU A 560 33.22 -13.21 6.52
N ILE A 561 32.94 -12.95 5.25
CA ILE A 561 33.50 -11.87 4.44
C ILE A 561 32.37 -10.99 3.89
N ASP A 562 32.77 -9.92 3.20
CA ASP A 562 31.87 -8.92 2.63
C ASP A 562 30.75 -9.54 1.77
N GLY A 563 29.54 -9.01 1.95
CA GLY A 563 28.35 -9.44 1.23
C GLY A 563 28.38 -9.10 -0.26
N GLY A 564 29.23 -8.17 -0.68
CA GLY A 564 29.37 -7.71 -2.07
C GLY A 564 29.83 -8.80 -3.03
N VAL A 565 30.48 -9.84 -2.51
CA VAL A 565 30.83 -11.06 -3.26
C VAL A 565 29.58 -11.82 -3.74
N ALA A 566 28.45 -11.68 -3.04
CA ALA A 566 27.18 -12.33 -3.37
C ALA A 566 26.12 -11.34 -3.89
N ALA A 567 25.90 -10.23 -3.18
CA ALA A 567 24.82 -9.29 -3.42
C ALA A 567 25.28 -7.86 -3.13
N ASN A 568 26.05 -7.26 -4.04
CA ASN A 568 26.53 -5.87 -3.86
C ASN A 568 25.37 -4.86 -3.87
N ASN A 569 24.38 -5.07 -4.73
CA ASN A 569 23.08 -4.39 -4.68
C ASN A 569 22.08 -5.29 -3.95
N PRO A 570 21.76 -5.05 -2.67
CA PRO A 570 20.92 -5.94 -1.89
C PRO A 570 19.42 -5.77 -2.15
N ALA A 571 19.00 -4.97 -3.14
CA ALA A 571 17.58 -4.66 -3.37
C ALA A 571 16.75 -5.93 -3.61
N LEU A 572 17.24 -6.84 -4.44
CA LEU A 572 16.54 -8.10 -4.71
C LEU A 572 16.55 -9.04 -3.51
N VAL A 573 17.61 -9.00 -2.69
CA VAL A 573 17.66 -9.76 -1.41
C VAL A 573 16.60 -9.24 -0.45
N ALA A 574 16.43 -7.92 -0.33
CA ALA A 574 15.41 -7.30 0.51
C ALA A 574 13.99 -7.66 0.04
N ILE A 575 13.72 -7.55 -1.26
CA ILE A 575 12.45 -7.95 -1.85
C ILE A 575 12.18 -9.45 -1.62
N GLY A 576 13.20 -10.29 -1.76
CA GLY A 576 13.11 -11.73 -1.49
C GLY A 576 12.78 -12.04 -0.03
N GLU A 577 13.42 -11.37 0.93
CA GLU A 577 13.14 -11.52 2.36
C GLU A 577 11.71 -11.10 2.72
N VAL A 578 11.25 -9.97 2.17
CA VAL A 578 9.85 -9.55 2.32
C VAL A 578 8.90 -10.56 1.69
N SER A 579 9.19 -11.02 0.48
CA SER A 579 8.37 -12.01 -0.24
C SER A 579 8.26 -13.33 0.52
N LYS A 580 9.34 -13.77 1.19
CA LYS A 580 9.29 -14.94 2.10
C LYS A 580 8.32 -14.72 3.24
N GLN A 581 8.24 -13.52 3.81
CA GLN A 581 7.29 -13.22 4.89
C GLN A 581 5.84 -13.19 4.39
N ILE A 582 5.61 -12.64 3.20
CA ILE A 582 4.30 -12.68 2.53
C ILE A 582 3.87 -14.14 2.30
N PHE A 583 4.76 -14.96 1.75
CA PHE A 583 4.51 -16.38 1.52
C PHE A 583 4.23 -17.15 2.82
N LYS A 584 4.97 -16.83 3.89
CA LYS A 584 4.76 -17.38 5.25
C LYS A 584 3.50 -16.82 5.95
N LYS A 585 2.68 -16.00 5.27
CA LYS A 585 1.48 -15.33 5.82
C LYS A 585 1.77 -14.61 7.15
N ASN A 586 2.89 -13.89 7.22
CA ASN A 586 3.26 -13.16 8.42
C ASN A 586 2.19 -12.09 8.74
N PRO A 587 1.57 -12.08 9.94
CA PRO A 587 0.51 -11.12 10.30
C PRO A 587 0.99 -9.67 10.32
N ASP A 588 2.30 -9.45 10.41
CA ASP A 588 2.90 -8.12 10.29
C ASP A 588 2.80 -7.58 8.86
N PHE A 589 2.41 -8.39 7.87
CA PHE A 589 2.13 -7.97 6.51
C PHE A 589 0.64 -8.12 6.24
N PHE A 590 0.05 -7.15 5.54
CA PHE A 590 -1.31 -7.28 5.02
C PHE A 590 -1.39 -8.41 3.96
N PRO A 591 -2.57 -8.99 3.69
CA PRO A 591 -2.71 -10.04 2.67
C PRO A 591 -2.31 -9.54 1.27
N ILE A 592 -1.16 -9.99 0.78
CA ILE A 592 -0.62 -9.67 -0.54
C ILE A 592 -0.63 -10.94 -1.39
N LYS A 593 -1.10 -10.86 -2.64
CA LYS A 593 -0.95 -11.96 -3.60
C LYS A 593 0.56 -12.21 -3.81
N PRO A 594 1.05 -13.47 -3.73
CA PRO A 594 2.42 -13.77 -4.09
C PRO A 594 2.77 -13.18 -5.47
N MET A 595 3.88 -12.43 -5.56
CA MET A 595 4.34 -11.70 -6.76
C MET A 595 3.59 -10.42 -7.15
N ASP A 596 2.82 -9.78 -6.27
CA ASP A 596 2.28 -8.42 -6.51
C ASP A 596 3.36 -7.33 -6.30
N TYR A 597 4.30 -7.23 -7.25
CA TYR A 597 5.39 -6.23 -7.20
C TYR A 597 4.89 -4.78 -7.34
N GLY A 598 3.65 -4.58 -7.81
CA GLY A 598 3.02 -3.26 -7.86
C GLY A 598 2.85 -2.61 -6.49
N ARG A 599 2.93 -3.39 -5.41
CA ARG A 599 2.91 -2.88 -4.02
C ARG A 599 4.28 -2.56 -3.44
N PHE A 600 5.38 -2.87 -4.12
CA PHE A 600 6.72 -2.55 -3.65
C PHE A 600 7.12 -1.17 -4.13
N LEU A 601 7.47 -0.28 -3.21
CA LEU A 601 8.10 1.01 -3.49
C LEU A 601 9.57 0.95 -3.10
N VAL A 602 10.44 0.81 -4.10
CA VAL A 602 11.86 0.48 -3.92
C VAL A 602 12.73 1.68 -4.31
N ILE A 603 13.49 2.19 -3.34
CA ILE A 603 14.60 3.11 -3.62
C ILE A 603 15.89 2.32 -3.47
N SER A 604 16.66 2.22 -4.56
CA SER A 604 17.97 1.57 -4.60
C SER A 604 19.04 2.62 -4.88
N LEU A 605 19.95 2.80 -3.93
CA LEU A 605 21.01 3.80 -3.97
C LEU A 605 22.35 3.11 -4.21
N GLY A 606 22.94 3.39 -5.37
CA GLY A 606 24.27 2.92 -5.69
C GLY A 606 25.37 3.82 -5.12
N THR A 607 26.59 3.28 -5.03
CA THR A 607 27.79 4.03 -4.61
C THR A 607 28.60 4.55 -5.79
N GLY A 608 28.01 4.52 -6.98
CA GLY A 608 28.66 4.78 -8.25
C GLY A 608 29.56 3.64 -8.73
N SER A 609 29.74 3.57 -10.03
CA SER A 609 30.62 2.63 -10.72
C SER A 609 31.68 3.41 -11.49
N PRO A 610 32.88 2.83 -11.68
CA PRO A 610 33.84 3.39 -12.62
C PRO A 610 33.15 3.62 -13.95
N LYS A 611 33.48 4.72 -14.63
CA LYS A 611 33.11 4.90 -16.03
C LYS A 611 33.44 3.63 -16.79
N ILE A 612 32.59 3.24 -17.74
CA ILE A 612 32.83 2.11 -18.65
C ILE A 612 34.04 2.45 -19.55
N GLU A 613 35.20 2.60 -18.94
CA GLU A 613 36.48 2.48 -19.57
C GLU A 613 36.75 0.98 -19.65
N ALA A 614 37.33 0.55 -20.76
CA ALA A 614 37.87 -0.79 -20.94
C ALA A 614 39.07 -1.02 -19.99
N LYS A 615 38.83 -0.95 -18.67
CA LYS A 615 39.80 -1.11 -17.56
C LYS A 615 40.60 -2.40 -17.78
N TYR A 616 39.89 -3.42 -18.26
CA TYR A 616 40.45 -4.69 -18.72
C TYR A 616 39.97 -4.97 -20.14
N ASN A 617 40.80 -5.64 -20.94
CA ASN A 617 40.39 -6.14 -22.25
C ASN A 617 40.90 -7.56 -22.45
N ALA A 618 40.22 -8.35 -23.29
CA ALA A 618 40.55 -9.75 -23.51
C ALA A 618 41.99 -9.94 -24.02
N GLN A 619 42.52 -8.99 -24.80
CA GLN A 619 43.90 -9.07 -25.31
C GLN A 619 44.96 -8.91 -24.21
N LYS A 620 44.68 -8.12 -23.17
CA LYS A 620 45.51 -7.99 -21.96
C LYS A 620 45.31 -9.17 -21.02
N ALA A 621 44.06 -9.63 -20.87
CA ALA A 621 43.71 -10.71 -19.94
C ALA A 621 44.08 -12.12 -20.45
N LYS A 622 44.29 -12.32 -21.75
CA LYS A 622 44.63 -13.65 -22.33
C LYS A 622 45.91 -14.27 -21.76
N SER A 623 46.82 -13.45 -21.25
CA SER A 623 48.09 -13.88 -20.66
C SER A 623 48.10 -13.78 -19.14
N TRP A 624 46.96 -13.48 -18.50
CA TRP A 624 46.87 -13.34 -17.05
C TRP A 624 47.00 -14.69 -16.35
N GLY A 625 47.91 -14.76 -15.39
CA GLY A 625 47.98 -15.83 -14.40
C GLY A 625 47.10 -15.56 -13.18
N VAL A 626 47.19 -16.44 -12.18
CA VAL A 626 46.43 -16.32 -10.92
C VAL A 626 46.70 -14.99 -10.21
N LEU A 627 47.95 -14.52 -10.21
CA LEU A 627 48.32 -13.25 -9.59
C LEU A 627 47.70 -12.05 -10.34
N ASP A 628 47.64 -12.09 -11.67
CA ASP A 628 47.08 -11.00 -12.46
C ASP A 628 45.55 -10.89 -12.25
N TRP A 629 44.85 -12.04 -12.17
CA TRP A 629 43.41 -12.06 -11.86
C TRP A 629 43.08 -11.52 -10.47
N LEU A 630 44.02 -11.62 -9.52
CA LEU A 630 43.85 -11.15 -8.15
C LEU A 630 44.38 -9.72 -7.93
N LEU A 631 45.43 -9.31 -8.64
CA LEU A 631 46.17 -8.07 -8.41
C LEU A 631 46.75 -7.51 -9.71
N VAL A 632 46.04 -6.56 -10.34
CA VAL A 632 46.55 -5.80 -11.51
C VAL A 632 46.38 -4.30 -11.27
N GLY A 633 47.47 -3.55 -11.43
CA GLY A 633 47.44 -2.08 -11.37
C GLY A 633 46.98 -1.49 -10.02
N GLY A 634 46.99 -2.28 -8.93
CA GLY A 634 46.45 -1.89 -7.63
C GLY A 634 44.92 -2.00 -7.52
N SER A 635 44.27 -2.71 -8.44
CA SER A 635 42.87 -3.18 -8.35
C SER A 635 42.84 -4.70 -8.19
N THR A 636 41.66 -5.24 -7.87
CA THR A 636 41.41 -6.69 -7.71
C THR A 636 40.37 -7.15 -8.74
N PRO A 637 40.80 -7.51 -9.98
CA PRO A 637 39.89 -7.71 -11.11
C PRO A 637 38.73 -8.68 -10.85
N LEU A 638 38.98 -9.82 -10.18
CA LEU A 638 37.91 -10.75 -9.85
C LEU A 638 36.86 -10.16 -8.90
N VAL A 639 37.30 -9.42 -7.88
CA VAL A 639 36.37 -8.77 -6.93
C VAL A 639 35.59 -7.67 -7.63
N ASP A 640 36.25 -6.85 -8.47
CA ASP A 640 35.59 -5.84 -9.30
C ASP A 640 34.50 -6.47 -10.18
N ILE A 641 34.82 -7.57 -10.88
CA ILE A 641 33.91 -8.27 -11.79
C ILE A 641 32.70 -8.83 -11.05
N PHE A 642 32.90 -9.57 -9.96
CA PHE A 642 31.78 -10.15 -9.22
C PHE A 642 30.88 -9.07 -8.58
N THR A 643 31.49 -8.02 -8.05
CA THR A 643 30.75 -6.91 -7.40
C THR A 643 29.93 -6.12 -8.42
N GLN A 644 30.52 -5.79 -9.58
CA GLN A 644 29.82 -5.05 -10.64
C GLN A 644 28.74 -5.91 -11.29
N ALA A 645 29.05 -7.16 -11.64
CA ALA A 645 28.08 -8.09 -12.24
C ALA A 645 26.88 -8.33 -11.30
N SER A 646 27.13 -8.43 -9.98
CA SER A 646 26.08 -8.55 -8.98
C SER A 646 25.14 -7.33 -8.97
N ALA A 647 25.69 -6.11 -9.06
CA ALA A 647 24.89 -4.89 -9.08
C ALA A 647 24.04 -4.74 -10.35
N ASP A 648 24.66 -4.95 -11.51
CA ASP A 648 24.01 -4.80 -12.83
C ASP A 648 22.92 -5.85 -13.04
N MET A 649 23.19 -7.11 -12.67
CA MET A 649 22.18 -8.16 -12.79
C MET A 649 20.96 -7.87 -11.92
N VAL A 650 21.15 -7.39 -10.69
CA VAL A 650 20.01 -7.05 -9.82
C VAL A 650 19.16 -5.93 -10.43
N ASP A 651 19.79 -4.90 -10.98
CA ASP A 651 19.08 -3.77 -11.62
C ASP A 651 18.27 -4.25 -12.84
N ILE A 652 18.88 -5.04 -13.73
CA ILE A 652 18.21 -5.63 -14.90
C ILE A 652 17.00 -6.48 -14.47
N HIS A 653 17.16 -7.34 -13.46
CA HIS A 653 16.07 -8.22 -13.01
C HIS A 653 14.91 -7.43 -12.40
N ILE A 654 15.20 -6.45 -11.53
CA ILE A 654 14.16 -5.63 -10.91
C ILE A 654 13.47 -4.76 -11.98
N ALA A 655 14.24 -4.10 -12.85
CA ALA A 655 13.70 -3.29 -13.93
C ALA A 655 12.79 -4.10 -14.86
N ALA A 656 13.20 -5.31 -15.26
CA ALA A 656 12.39 -6.20 -16.09
C ALA A 656 11.07 -6.59 -15.42
N VAL A 657 11.11 -6.99 -14.13
CA VAL A 657 9.91 -7.39 -13.38
C VAL A 657 8.95 -6.22 -13.20
N PHE A 658 9.45 -5.04 -12.81
CA PHE A 658 8.62 -3.85 -12.62
C PHE A 658 8.05 -3.33 -13.94
N LYS A 659 8.77 -3.50 -15.06
CA LYS A 659 8.30 -3.18 -16.41
C LYS A 659 7.15 -4.04 -16.87
N VAL A 660 7.28 -5.37 -16.76
CA VAL A 660 6.22 -6.31 -17.15
C VAL A 660 4.95 -6.11 -16.34
N LEU A 661 5.07 -5.64 -15.10
CA LEU A 661 3.93 -5.39 -14.20
C LEU A 661 3.44 -3.94 -14.24
N HIS A 662 3.81 -3.16 -15.27
CA HIS A 662 3.41 -1.76 -15.45
C HIS A 662 3.62 -0.87 -14.21
N SER A 663 4.65 -1.18 -13.42
CA SER A 663 4.94 -0.57 -12.12
C SER A 663 6.31 0.10 -12.09
N GLU A 664 6.89 0.42 -13.24
CA GLU A 664 8.26 0.96 -13.39
C GLU A 664 8.54 2.21 -12.55
N GLN A 665 7.50 3.02 -12.26
CA GLN A 665 7.63 4.22 -11.44
C GLN A 665 7.87 3.91 -9.95
N ASN A 666 7.60 2.68 -9.51
CA ASN A 666 7.77 2.26 -8.12
C ASN A 666 9.19 1.78 -7.82
N TYR A 667 10.05 1.66 -8.85
CA TYR A 667 11.47 1.37 -8.69
C TYR A 667 12.31 2.58 -9.11
N LEU A 668 12.99 3.19 -8.13
CA LEU A 668 13.91 4.30 -8.34
C LEU A 668 15.34 3.84 -8.04
N ARG A 669 16.16 3.72 -9.08
CA ARG A 669 17.60 3.48 -8.99
C ARG A 669 18.35 4.80 -9.17
N ILE A 670 19.15 5.18 -8.19
CA ILE A 670 20.05 6.35 -8.28
C ILE A 670 21.48 5.83 -8.27
N GLN A 671 22.16 5.98 -9.41
CA GLN A 671 23.51 5.46 -9.63
C GLN A 671 24.29 6.43 -10.53
N ASP A 672 25.60 6.56 -10.27
CA ASP A 672 26.53 7.23 -11.18
C ASP A 672 27.42 6.19 -11.85
N ASP A 673 27.51 6.20 -13.17
CA ASP A 673 28.33 5.29 -13.96
C ASP A 673 29.47 6.03 -14.68
N THR A 674 29.90 7.17 -14.11
CA THR A 674 30.87 8.08 -14.74
C THR A 674 32.10 8.36 -13.87
N LEU A 675 32.31 7.59 -12.80
CA LEU A 675 33.41 7.84 -11.88
C LEU A 675 34.78 7.57 -12.53
N GLU A 676 35.69 8.53 -12.45
CA GLU A 676 37.05 8.43 -13.01
C GLU A 676 38.12 8.64 -11.92
N GLY A 677 39.32 8.12 -12.18
CA GLY A 677 40.50 8.34 -11.32
C GLY A 677 40.29 7.90 -9.87
N THR A 678 40.57 8.79 -8.91
CA THR A 678 40.45 8.48 -7.48
C THR A 678 39.01 8.33 -6.99
N LEU A 679 38.03 8.87 -7.73
CA LEU A 679 36.60 8.75 -7.40
C LEU A 679 36.08 7.33 -7.60
N ALA A 680 36.65 6.61 -8.57
CA ALA A 680 36.33 5.22 -8.82
C ALA A 680 36.88 4.28 -7.71
N SER A 681 37.81 4.75 -6.88
CA SER A 681 38.37 3.94 -5.79
C SER A 681 37.43 3.81 -4.59
N VAL A 682 37.45 2.63 -3.97
CA VAL A 682 36.70 2.29 -2.76
C VAL A 682 37.47 2.58 -1.46
N ASP A 683 38.78 2.88 -1.53
CA ASP A 683 39.66 2.99 -0.35
C ASP A 683 40.54 4.26 -0.30
N VAL A 684 40.50 5.13 -1.31
CA VAL A 684 41.29 6.39 -1.34
C VAL A 684 40.64 7.47 -0.47
N ALA A 685 40.84 7.37 0.84
CA ALA A 685 40.21 8.21 1.86
C ALA A 685 40.95 9.55 2.11
N THR A 686 41.40 10.25 1.07
CA THR A 686 41.93 11.61 1.22
C THR A 686 40.78 12.60 1.38
N ARG A 687 40.97 13.67 2.16
CA ARG A 687 39.92 14.68 2.38
C ARG A 687 39.36 15.25 1.06
N ASP A 688 40.25 15.58 0.12
CA ASP A 688 39.88 16.04 -1.23
C ASP A 688 39.01 15.02 -1.98
N ASN A 689 39.35 13.73 -1.95
CA ASN A 689 38.56 12.70 -2.62
C ASN A 689 37.19 12.50 -1.96
N LEU A 690 37.12 12.54 -0.62
CA LEU A 690 35.85 12.43 0.12
C LEU A 690 34.92 13.62 -0.15
N GLU A 691 35.48 14.84 -0.26
CA GLU A 691 34.72 16.04 -0.62
C GLU A 691 34.20 15.96 -2.06
N LYS A 692 35.02 15.51 -3.02
CA LYS A 692 34.58 15.30 -4.40
C LYS A 692 33.51 14.21 -4.51
N LEU A 693 33.60 13.12 -3.75
CA LEU A 693 32.53 12.10 -3.68
C LEU A 693 31.22 12.68 -3.14
N ALA A 694 31.28 13.61 -2.18
CA ALA A 694 30.07 14.31 -1.72
C ALA A 694 29.47 15.18 -2.83
N ASN A 695 30.30 15.89 -3.59
CA ASN A 695 29.85 16.69 -4.74
C ASN A 695 29.20 15.81 -5.82
N VAL A 696 29.71 14.59 -6.06
CA VAL A 696 29.05 13.62 -6.95
C VAL A 696 27.63 13.30 -6.47
N GLY A 697 27.45 13.07 -5.17
CA GLY A 697 26.13 12.87 -4.58
C GLY A 697 25.19 14.06 -4.78
N GLU A 698 25.70 15.29 -4.66
CA GLU A 698 24.93 16.52 -4.90
C GLU A 698 24.56 16.67 -6.38
N MET A 699 25.48 16.40 -7.30
CA MET A 699 25.22 16.42 -8.74
C MET A 699 24.19 15.38 -9.15
N LEU A 700 24.22 14.17 -8.56
CA LEU A 700 23.27 13.10 -8.85
C LEU A 700 21.83 13.53 -8.61
N LEU A 701 21.56 14.35 -7.59
CA LEU A 701 20.21 14.87 -7.32
C LEU A 701 19.66 15.71 -8.49
N ASN A 702 20.53 16.37 -9.24
CA ASN A 702 20.15 17.21 -10.38
C ASN A 702 20.19 16.47 -11.72
N LYS A 703 20.77 15.25 -11.77
CA LYS A 703 20.75 14.43 -12.98
C LYS A 703 19.32 13.92 -13.25
N PRO A 704 18.92 13.76 -14.52
CA PRO A 704 17.66 13.12 -14.89
C PRO A 704 17.58 11.70 -14.34
N VAL A 705 16.36 11.23 -14.07
CA VAL A 705 16.12 9.84 -13.72
C VAL A 705 16.57 8.94 -14.88
N SER A 706 17.38 7.94 -14.55
CA SER A 706 17.88 6.95 -15.51
C SER A 706 17.35 5.55 -15.18
N ARG A 707 17.37 4.68 -16.19
CA ARG A 707 16.90 3.29 -16.11
C ARG A 707 17.88 2.38 -16.84
N ALA A 708 18.01 1.15 -16.36
CA ALA A 708 18.77 0.12 -17.06
C ALA A 708 18.12 -0.20 -18.41
N ASN A 709 18.88 -0.06 -19.48
CA ASN A 709 18.56 -0.63 -20.77
C ASN A 709 18.65 -2.16 -20.66
N LEU A 710 17.55 -2.86 -20.90
CA LEU A 710 17.46 -4.31 -20.68
C LEU A 710 18.31 -5.15 -21.65
N GLU A 711 18.75 -4.58 -22.77
CA GLU A 711 19.60 -5.27 -23.75
C GLU A 711 21.08 -5.05 -23.46
N THR A 712 21.47 -3.83 -23.07
CA THR A 712 22.88 -3.44 -22.91
C THR A 712 23.35 -3.37 -21.46
N GLY A 713 22.42 -3.36 -20.50
CA GLY A 713 22.70 -3.11 -19.07
C GLY A 713 23.11 -1.68 -18.74
N GLN A 714 23.20 -0.79 -19.73
CA GLN A 714 23.64 0.60 -19.55
C GLN A 714 22.50 1.47 -19.00
N MET A 715 22.84 2.46 -18.19
CA MET A 715 21.88 3.44 -17.70
C MET A 715 21.55 4.43 -18.82
N VAL A 716 20.27 4.49 -19.20
CA VAL A 716 19.73 5.43 -20.19
C VAL A 716 18.69 6.34 -19.52
N PRO A 717 18.49 7.58 -20.00
CA PRO A 717 17.39 8.42 -19.53
C PRO A 717 16.05 7.69 -19.61
N ALA A 718 15.18 7.88 -18.61
CA ALA A 718 13.94 7.11 -18.50
C ALA A 718 12.93 7.35 -19.64
N CYS A 719 12.99 8.50 -20.34
CA CYS A 719 12.23 8.90 -21.52
C CYS A 719 12.96 10.05 -22.26
N ASP A 720 12.78 10.19 -23.58
CA ASP A 720 13.36 11.28 -24.37
C ASP A 720 12.78 12.67 -24.04
N ASP A 721 11.60 12.74 -23.39
CA ASP A 721 10.85 13.98 -23.11
C ASP A 721 10.62 14.29 -21.60
N SER A 722 11.24 13.57 -20.66
CA SER A 722 11.02 13.84 -19.21
C SER A 722 12.18 14.56 -18.54
N GLU A 723 12.01 15.85 -18.22
CA GLU A 723 12.96 16.68 -17.46
C GLU A 723 13.11 16.31 -15.96
N ILE A 724 12.49 15.21 -15.49
CA ILE A 724 12.41 14.90 -14.06
C ILE A 724 13.77 14.49 -13.51
N THR A 725 14.26 15.24 -12.52
CA THR A 725 15.52 14.97 -11.82
C THR A 725 15.38 13.91 -10.72
N ASN A 726 16.49 13.29 -10.32
CA ASN A 726 16.49 12.36 -9.18
C ASN A 726 15.97 13.01 -7.89
N GLY A 727 16.28 14.29 -7.65
CA GLY A 727 15.79 15.05 -6.51
C GLY A 727 14.27 15.22 -6.52
N GLU A 728 13.67 15.47 -7.68
CA GLU A 728 12.21 15.55 -7.82
C GLU A 728 11.54 14.18 -7.65
N ALA A 729 12.15 13.13 -8.20
CA ALA A 729 11.67 11.76 -7.99
C ALA A 729 11.72 11.35 -6.51
N LEU A 730 12.76 11.76 -5.78
CA LEU A 730 12.87 11.57 -4.33
C LEU A 730 11.82 12.38 -3.55
N LYS A 731 11.52 13.61 -3.95
CA LYS A 731 10.43 14.41 -3.35
C LYS A 731 9.07 13.74 -3.53
N ARG A 732 8.74 13.28 -4.74
CA ARG A 732 7.52 12.50 -5.01
C ARG A 732 7.47 11.24 -4.15
N SER A 733 8.60 10.54 -4.05
CA SER A 733 8.77 9.35 -3.22
C SER A 733 8.63 9.62 -1.72
N ALA A 734 9.05 10.80 -1.23
CA ALA A 734 8.88 11.22 0.16
C ALA A 734 7.41 11.49 0.47
N MET A 735 6.70 12.19 -0.41
CA MET A 735 5.25 12.45 -0.28
C MET A 735 4.43 11.14 -0.23
N GLN A 736 4.74 10.17 -1.10
CA GLN A 736 4.08 8.86 -1.08
C GLN A 736 4.27 8.12 0.27
N ARG A 737 5.45 8.26 0.89
CA ARG A 737 5.78 7.62 2.19
C ARG A 737 5.16 8.35 3.38
N ASP A 738 5.15 9.67 3.36
CA ASP A 738 4.45 10.49 4.35
C ASP A 738 2.94 10.16 4.38
N ASN A 739 2.29 10.16 3.21
CA ASN A 739 0.88 9.77 3.09
C ASN A 739 0.63 8.37 3.67
N ARG A 740 1.51 7.40 3.37
CA ARG A 740 1.46 6.06 3.96
C ARG A 740 1.61 6.08 5.49
N ASN A 741 2.57 6.82 6.04
CA ASN A 741 2.77 6.89 7.50
C ASN A 741 1.60 7.56 8.22
N LYS A 742 0.98 8.56 7.60
CA LYS A 742 -0.27 9.16 8.08
C LYS A 742 -1.45 8.17 8.05
N ASP A 743 -1.52 7.30 7.04
CA ASP A 743 -2.49 6.20 6.99
C ASP A 743 -2.24 5.19 8.13
N VAL A 744 -0.99 4.81 8.33
CA VAL A 744 -0.53 3.86 9.35
C VAL A 744 -0.75 4.39 10.78
N ALA A 745 -0.41 5.65 11.05
CA ALA A 745 -0.61 6.28 12.36
C ALA A 745 -2.10 6.42 12.71
N ARG A 746 -2.95 6.66 11.71
CA ARG A 746 -4.42 6.68 11.86
C ARG A 746 -4.94 5.29 12.23
N CYS A 747 -4.45 4.23 11.56
CA CYS A 747 -4.78 2.85 11.91
C CYS A 747 -4.33 2.45 13.33
N CYS A 748 -3.15 2.88 13.79
CA CYS A 748 -2.69 2.58 15.16
C CYS A 748 -3.50 3.30 16.24
N MET A 749 -3.92 4.55 16.01
CA MET A 749 -4.77 5.29 16.95
C MET A 749 -6.19 4.71 17.04
N GLU A 750 -6.69 4.09 15.96
CA GLU A 750 -7.99 3.38 15.93
C GLU A 750 -7.96 2.01 16.65
N GLN A 751 -6.78 1.48 17.01
CA GLN A 751 -6.61 0.15 17.64
C GLN A 751 -6.26 0.18 19.14
N VAL A 752 -6.19 1.35 19.79
CA VAL A 752 -6.01 1.41 21.25
C VAL A 752 -7.31 0.97 21.94
N PRO A 753 -7.33 -0.12 22.72
CA PRO A 753 -8.49 -0.45 23.52
C PRO A 753 -8.67 0.62 24.61
N VAL A 754 -9.90 1.05 24.84
CA VAL A 754 -10.29 1.84 26.01
C VAL A 754 -10.11 0.97 27.25
N ALA A 755 -8.87 0.87 27.73
CA ALA A 755 -8.50 0.19 28.97
C ALA A 755 -7.34 0.94 29.62
N CYS A 756 -7.60 2.17 30.10
CA CYS A 756 -6.75 2.81 31.10
C CYS A 756 -7.50 3.95 31.81
N THR A 757 -8.52 3.60 32.59
CA THR A 757 -9.17 4.52 33.57
C THR A 757 -9.19 3.96 34.99
N CYS A 758 -8.28 3.04 35.32
CA CYS A 758 -8.05 2.60 36.70
C CYS A 758 -6.55 2.47 36.97
N CYS A 759 -5.87 3.59 37.16
CA CYS A 759 -4.61 3.71 37.91
C CYS A 759 -4.28 5.20 38.08
N VAL A 760 -5.09 5.91 38.86
CA VAL A 760 -4.66 7.16 39.51
C VAL A 760 -4.36 6.79 40.96
N SER A 761 -3.09 6.51 41.23
CA SER A 761 -2.55 6.46 42.58
C SER A 761 -2.62 7.87 43.18
N TYR A 762 -3.66 8.13 43.96
CA TYR A 762 -3.63 9.20 44.95
C TYR A 762 -2.76 8.72 46.12
N THR A 763 -1.58 9.33 46.28
CA THR A 763 -0.86 9.34 47.54
C THR A 763 -1.70 10.11 48.56
N VAL A 764 -2.34 9.40 49.47
CA VAL A 764 -2.96 9.97 50.68
C VAL A 764 -2.15 9.51 51.88
N ASP A 765 -1.68 10.48 52.65
CA ASP A 765 -0.91 10.38 53.88
C ASP A 765 -1.65 9.51 54.93
N PRO A 766 -1.06 8.41 55.45
CA PRO A 766 -1.70 7.51 56.42
C PRO A 766 -1.86 8.06 57.86
N ALA A 767 -1.72 9.36 58.10
CA ALA A 767 -1.74 9.93 59.46
C ALA A 767 -3.02 10.69 59.88
N GLN A 768 -4.12 10.64 59.11
CA GLN A 768 -5.37 11.36 59.45
C GLN A 768 -6.64 10.49 59.55
N LEU A 769 -6.53 9.26 60.07
CA LEU A 769 -7.69 8.42 60.38
C LEU A 769 -7.69 7.95 61.84
N TYR A 770 -7.73 8.92 62.76
CA TYR A 770 -8.19 8.74 64.13
C TYR A 770 -8.75 10.08 64.64
N ARG A 771 -10.08 10.27 64.53
CA ARG A 771 -10.93 10.98 65.50
C ARG A 771 -12.38 11.06 65.01
N ALA A 772 -13.28 10.84 65.97
CA ALA A 772 -14.73 11.10 65.96
C ALA A 772 -15.65 10.07 65.29
N VAL A 773 -15.75 8.91 65.93
CA VAL A 773 -17.07 8.28 66.15
C VAL A 773 -17.73 9.03 67.31
N GLY A 774 -18.94 9.53 67.10
CA GLY A 774 -19.83 10.04 68.12
C GLY A 774 -21.27 10.11 67.58
N PRO A 775 -22.30 9.78 68.38
CA PRO A 775 -23.42 8.96 67.89
C PRO A 775 -24.78 9.67 67.87
N SER A 776 -25.73 8.99 67.22
CA SER A 776 -27.14 8.80 67.62
C SER A 776 -28.19 9.92 67.46
N HIS A 777 -29.40 9.42 67.14
CA HIS A 777 -30.76 10.00 67.21
C HIS A 777 -31.19 10.79 65.97
N THR A 778 -32.28 10.46 65.27
CA THR A 778 -33.52 9.71 65.59
C THR A 778 -34.03 8.92 64.40
#